data_AF-A0A812N4C3-F1
#
_entry.id   AF-A0A812N4C3-F1
#
_cell.length_a   1.000
_cell.length_b   1.000
_cell.length_c   1.000
_cell.angle_alpha   90.00
_cell.angle_beta   90.00
_cell.angle_gamma   90.00
#
_symmetry.space_group_name_H-M   'P 1'
#
loop_
_entity.id
_entity.type
_entity.pdbx_description
1 polymer ?
#
loop_
_entity_poly.entity_id
_entity_poly.type
_entity_poly.pdbx_seq_one_letter_code
_entity_poly.pdbx_strand_id
1 'polypeptide(L)'
;MFAVPHLSHEYDSGEPRDLMNHGATHQGDLATPPACPVGMTDTTFTWGLQLLQRIASANYEIVPPVVSSELVKGFPAVHLLPPVPWSFRCLGILLPFVHQNHWTVLVLQVESAGLQATCFDGIPHRNAMAASQLANLIGRTWGMPCLSFAEVTLGTQKVAHTCGQIALAHCAILLRPLSASFEQFFRWADQLAQSVPFLPYAVFGAGGLSESQSRQLSDTLLSKGVPSENIAARIQAACSKVGVVPIATALASKHPWAALKAAAGKPGSAFRWVSTDELQAQIDAKASAKFGTTVPNGKSKKAKAKGVKKSGSPLLIDPSTLQMSPDSFSSNDGQPLCQLAMDEVQPMARGICFCTPAEVAPFLNNFKSISVDALGLLTTAALPAEAVGAAPVTALRYPAIYGPTQEAVLISGSLVQLGDASVQLTTHDIAEVEQLDTVVIKLSLYRDQCSIGWERICEAPIRALLQQVPELSLCQVAGCKQDSGCSRFHPAVEEQVDHLLLDIWGRQFQKLGGGREEPSQAFVFQAYIRVPASAVPHLHKITYPGLFFEPRAADGSGPHAGYAVVWLPGATAEEARHALRTCDKAIALTRLGSRFGVRVKETDEEIAFNMLRPAHPFVKVRISAKYKLHPLPFGCQRQALLKILQHWQWSAKPLQPDKGTAEGASWIVGASSEPPALALPLGESHVIVTKVQDLGNAKSKPPALYASSRTIKHIRYDDGPTDPAIDPWSDGQDPWAKARQQFAPPPGLSLVKSSQPSPGPSKLEQLGSELKQDLRSLMQTELASRSAGQDSVSSAQEARLEKLEVGMKELQEQNRKFEGWFATFGNRVSEQATTIQGVQHTLQSQSQDIHRLRSDVEMTVGNAVGQLQADMTQQLSAQLAGQLEQIQALFADKKPRTS
;
A
#
# COMPACT_ATOMS: atom_id res chain seq x y z
N MET A 1 72.52 -32.75 21.00
CA MET A 1 72.70 -33.81 19.99
C MET A 1 72.52 -33.17 18.63
N PHE A 2 73.61 -33.18 17.84
CA PHE A 2 73.83 -32.96 16.40
C PHE A 2 72.64 -32.56 15.49
N ALA A 3 72.77 -31.79 14.42
CA ALA A 3 73.79 -30.91 13.82
C ALA A 3 73.11 -30.28 12.58
N VAL A 4 73.55 -29.08 12.19
CA VAL A 4 73.19 -28.39 10.93
C VAL A 4 73.74 -29.20 9.73
N PRO A 5 73.18 -29.08 8.50
CA PRO A 5 73.84 -28.17 7.56
C PRO A 5 72.92 -27.38 6.60
N HIS A 6 73.27 -26.10 6.49
CA HIS A 6 73.23 -25.21 5.31
C HIS A 6 73.76 -25.90 4.02
N LEU A 7 73.43 -25.55 2.77
CA LEU A 7 73.77 -24.31 2.03
C LEU A 7 73.38 -24.47 0.53
N SER A 8 72.94 -23.37 -0.13
CA SER A 8 73.23 -22.88 -1.52
C SER A 8 73.13 -23.81 -2.76
N HIS A 9 72.71 -23.40 -3.97
CA HIS A 9 73.27 -22.36 -4.86
C HIS A 9 72.38 -22.17 -6.13
N GLU A 10 72.19 -20.91 -6.55
CA GLU A 10 72.34 -20.31 -7.91
C GLU A 10 71.60 -20.84 -9.17
N TYR A 11 70.88 -19.95 -9.88
CA TYR A 11 71.17 -19.34 -11.21
C TYR A 11 71.40 -20.38 -12.35
N ASP A 12 70.68 -20.38 -13.47
CA ASP A 12 70.71 -19.31 -14.49
C ASP A 12 69.65 -19.53 -15.60
N SER A 13 69.43 -18.42 -16.31
CA SER A 13 68.70 -18.03 -17.51
C SER A 13 68.49 -18.98 -18.72
N GLY A 14 67.44 -18.65 -19.51
CA GLY A 14 67.25 -19.13 -20.88
C GLY A 14 65.88 -18.80 -21.49
N GLU A 15 65.71 -17.59 -22.03
CA GLU A 15 64.71 -17.21 -23.06
C GLU A 15 64.89 -18.06 -24.36
N PRO A 16 63.91 -18.22 -25.32
CA PRO A 16 63.33 -17.08 -26.07
C PRO A 16 61.95 -17.22 -26.81
N ARG A 17 61.44 -16.05 -27.25
CA ARG A 17 60.74 -15.69 -28.53
C ARG A 17 59.27 -16.07 -28.84
N ASP A 18 58.43 -15.03 -28.74
CA ASP A 18 57.57 -14.39 -29.76
C ASP A 18 56.78 -15.20 -30.80
N LEU A 19 55.46 -14.95 -30.85
CA LEU A 19 54.72 -14.53 -32.06
C LEU A 19 53.41 -13.79 -31.68
N MET A 20 53.10 -12.76 -32.46
CA MET A 20 52.22 -11.63 -32.18
C MET A 20 50.70 -11.85 -32.38
N ASN A 21 49.93 -11.00 -31.67
CA ASN A 21 48.67 -10.31 -32.02
C ASN A 21 47.41 -11.07 -32.47
N HIS A 22 46.32 -10.95 -31.68
CA HIS A 22 45.23 -9.99 -31.93
C HIS A 22 44.17 -9.99 -30.79
N GLY A 23 43.91 -8.81 -30.22
CA GLY A 23 42.56 -8.25 -30.04
C GLY A 23 41.60 -8.75 -28.95
N ALA A 24 41.22 -7.80 -28.06
CA ALA A 24 39.90 -7.61 -27.43
C ALA A 24 39.58 -8.30 -26.08
N THR A 25 39.92 -7.57 -25.01
CA THR A 25 39.04 -7.15 -23.88
C THR A 25 38.02 -8.14 -23.31
N HIS A 26 38.35 -8.71 -22.15
CA HIS A 26 37.39 -8.89 -21.05
C HIS A 26 38.13 -8.72 -19.70
N GLN A 27 38.04 -7.52 -19.14
CA GLN A 27 38.32 -7.28 -17.72
C GLN A 27 37.25 -8.04 -16.92
N GLY A 28 37.63 -9.16 -16.33
CA GLY A 28 36.86 -9.79 -15.27
C GLY A 28 36.99 -8.94 -14.01
N ASP A 29 35.85 -8.49 -13.48
CA ASP A 29 35.71 -7.85 -12.17
C ASP A 29 36.40 -8.70 -11.09
N LEU A 30 37.59 -8.26 -10.67
CA LEU A 30 38.14 -8.63 -9.37
C LEU A 30 37.17 -8.09 -8.32
N ALA A 31 36.40 -9.00 -7.72
CA ALA A 31 35.54 -8.70 -6.59
C ALA A 31 36.31 -7.89 -5.56
N THR A 32 35.86 -6.66 -5.33
CA THR A 32 36.34 -5.82 -4.22
C THR A 32 36.18 -6.63 -2.92
N PRO A 33 37.21 -6.70 -2.05
CA PRO A 33 37.07 -7.38 -0.79
C PRO A 33 35.90 -6.77 0.00
N PRO A 34 35.11 -7.57 0.72
CA PRO A 34 33.99 -7.06 1.50
C PRO A 34 34.51 -5.99 2.45
N ALA A 35 33.88 -4.81 2.44
CA ALA A 35 34.26 -3.69 3.29
C ALA A 35 34.44 -4.14 4.74
N CYS A 36 35.66 -4.00 5.26
CA CYS A 36 36.00 -4.36 6.64
C CYS A 36 35.10 -3.55 7.60
N PRO A 37 34.50 -4.17 8.63
CA PRO A 37 33.67 -3.46 9.58
C PRO A 37 34.47 -2.34 10.27
N VAL A 38 33.80 -1.20 10.45
CA VAL A 38 34.42 0.07 10.81
C VAL A 38 34.54 0.14 12.35
N GLY A 39 35.68 -0.24 12.94
CA GLY A 39 35.92 -0.24 14.40
C GLY A 39 36.92 -1.32 14.85
N MET A 40 37.10 -1.51 16.17
CA MET A 40 37.99 -2.54 16.72
C MET A 40 37.24 -3.47 17.69
N THR A 41 37.41 -4.78 17.51
CA THR A 41 36.89 -5.83 18.40
C THR A 41 37.85 -6.11 19.55
N ASP A 42 37.35 -6.70 20.64
CA ASP A 42 38.21 -7.18 21.73
C ASP A 42 39.19 -8.26 21.29
N THR A 43 38.82 -9.09 20.34
CA THR A 43 39.72 -10.12 19.78
C THR A 43 40.93 -9.48 19.13
N THR A 44 40.72 -8.48 18.25
CA THR A 44 41.82 -7.73 17.62
C THR A 44 42.61 -6.91 18.65
N PHE A 45 41.92 -6.27 19.60
CA PHE A 45 42.57 -5.48 20.66
C PHE A 45 43.46 -6.36 21.55
N THR A 46 42.95 -7.51 21.99
CA THR A 46 43.66 -8.49 22.84
C THR A 46 44.87 -9.05 22.10
N TRP A 47 44.76 -9.34 20.81
CA TRP A 47 45.90 -9.75 20.01
C TRP A 47 46.98 -8.64 19.95
N GLY A 48 46.57 -7.39 19.73
CA GLY A 48 47.47 -6.24 19.80
C GLY A 48 48.18 -6.12 21.15
N LEU A 49 47.46 -6.28 22.26
CA LEU A 49 48.04 -6.29 23.61
C LEU A 49 49.05 -7.41 23.81
N GLN A 50 48.76 -8.63 23.35
CA GLN A 50 49.70 -9.75 23.44
C GLN A 50 50.99 -9.50 22.65
N LEU A 51 50.88 -8.87 21.47
CA LEU A 51 52.06 -8.46 20.69
C LEU A 51 52.89 -7.42 21.44
N LEU A 52 52.25 -6.42 22.06
CA LEU A 52 52.92 -5.40 22.86
C LEU A 52 53.57 -5.97 24.12
N GLN A 53 52.90 -6.91 24.82
CA GLN A 53 53.42 -7.55 26.03
C GLN A 53 54.74 -8.30 25.77
N ARG A 54 54.91 -8.92 24.60
CA ARG A 54 56.16 -9.62 24.23
C ARG A 54 57.38 -8.69 24.15
N ILE A 55 57.14 -7.39 23.96
CA ILE A 55 58.17 -6.37 23.77
C ILE A 55 58.09 -5.26 24.84
N ALA A 56 57.27 -5.45 25.88
CA ALA A 56 57.03 -4.45 26.91
C ALA A 56 58.30 -4.20 27.74
N SER A 57 58.60 -2.93 28.01
CA SER A 57 59.67 -2.52 28.92
C SER A 57 59.14 -2.10 30.30
N ALA A 58 57.84 -1.86 30.39
CA ALA A 58 57.10 -1.53 31.61
C ALA A 58 56.14 -2.67 31.95
N ASN A 59 56.11 -3.08 33.22
CA ASN A 59 55.32 -4.23 33.66
C ASN A 59 53.99 -3.77 34.27
N TYR A 60 52.89 -3.99 33.57
CA TYR A 60 51.53 -3.72 34.03
C TYR A 60 50.74 -5.02 34.05
N GLU A 61 49.90 -5.20 35.07
CA GLU A 61 48.91 -6.28 35.06
C GLU A 61 47.76 -5.87 34.13
N ILE A 62 47.50 -6.66 33.08
CA ILE A 62 46.50 -6.31 32.07
C ILE A 62 45.23 -7.13 32.30
N VAL A 63 44.14 -6.44 32.62
CA VAL A 63 42.82 -7.07 32.74
C VAL A 63 42.23 -7.22 31.34
N PRO A 64 41.75 -8.42 30.93
CA PRO A 64 41.19 -8.62 29.60
C PRO A 64 40.06 -7.62 29.29
N PRO A 65 39.99 -7.09 28.06
CA PRO A 65 38.99 -6.09 27.69
C PRO A 65 37.54 -6.44 28.02
N VAL A 66 37.17 -7.71 27.84
CA VAL A 66 35.82 -8.22 28.15
C VAL A 66 35.52 -8.10 29.65
N VAL A 67 36.48 -8.49 30.49
CA VAL A 67 36.35 -8.44 31.96
C VAL A 67 36.21 -6.99 32.42
N SER A 68 37.12 -6.12 31.99
CA SER A 68 37.08 -4.68 32.31
C SER A 68 35.76 -4.03 31.86
N SER A 69 35.24 -4.42 30.70
CA SER A 69 33.97 -3.92 30.15
C SER A 69 32.73 -4.41 30.90
N GLU A 70 32.79 -5.56 31.58
CA GLU A 70 31.73 -6.00 32.48
C GLU A 70 31.81 -5.30 33.83
N LEU A 71 33.03 -5.11 34.37
CA LEU A 71 33.23 -4.41 35.64
C LEU A 71 32.71 -2.97 35.60
N VAL A 72 32.93 -2.24 34.49
CA VAL A 72 32.43 -0.86 34.35
C VAL A 72 30.89 -0.78 34.31
N LYS A 73 30.19 -1.88 34.01
CA LYS A 73 28.72 -1.94 34.04
C LYS A 73 28.16 -2.17 35.45
N GLY A 74 29.01 -2.28 36.46
CA GLY A 74 28.62 -2.51 37.85
C GLY A 74 28.41 -3.99 38.20
N PHE A 75 28.96 -4.92 37.40
CA PHE A 75 28.88 -6.34 37.72
C PHE A 75 29.61 -6.63 39.06
N PRO A 76 28.99 -7.31 40.04
CA PRO A 76 29.52 -7.46 41.40
C PRO A 76 30.74 -8.41 41.51
N ALA A 77 31.37 -8.77 40.40
CA ALA A 77 32.46 -9.74 40.30
C ALA A 77 33.86 -9.14 40.53
N VAL A 78 33.98 -7.89 41.00
CA VAL A 78 35.27 -7.21 41.24
C VAL A 78 36.16 -7.99 42.22
N HIS A 79 35.55 -8.72 43.15
CA HIS A 79 36.22 -9.62 44.09
C HIS A 79 36.94 -10.80 43.42
N LEU A 80 36.64 -11.10 42.14
CA LEU A 80 37.34 -12.12 41.35
C LEU A 80 38.63 -11.59 40.71
N LEU A 81 38.86 -10.28 40.70
CA LEU A 81 40.18 -9.76 40.33
C LEU A 81 41.17 -10.19 41.41
N PRO A 82 42.22 -10.94 41.05
CA PRO A 82 43.20 -11.36 42.04
C PRO A 82 43.81 -10.10 42.67
N PRO A 83 43.98 -10.04 44.00
CA PRO A 83 44.79 -8.99 44.61
C PRO A 83 46.18 -9.14 43.99
N VAL A 84 46.61 -8.12 43.24
CA VAL A 84 47.92 -8.15 42.57
C VAL A 84 48.97 -8.35 43.67
N PRO A 85 49.89 -9.33 43.55
CA PRO A 85 50.94 -9.51 44.53
C PRO A 85 51.84 -8.26 44.49
N TRP A 86 51.60 -7.35 45.43
CA TRP A 86 52.24 -6.04 45.56
C TRP A 86 53.78 -6.10 45.70
N SER A 87 54.32 -7.31 45.85
CA SER A 87 55.74 -7.59 46.07
C SER A 87 56.56 -7.78 44.80
N PHE A 88 55.99 -7.63 43.60
CA PHE A 88 56.73 -7.71 42.34
C PHE A 88 56.61 -6.42 41.53
N ARG A 89 57.61 -6.19 40.66
CA ARG A 89 57.90 -5.00 39.83
C ARG A 89 56.76 -4.52 38.91
N CYS A 90 55.51 -4.52 39.34
CA CYS A 90 54.34 -4.10 38.60
C CYS A 90 54.10 -2.60 38.85
N LEU A 91 54.00 -1.81 37.79
CA LEU A 91 53.76 -0.36 37.85
C LEU A 91 52.29 -0.01 38.11
N GLY A 92 51.39 -0.98 37.97
CA GLY A 92 49.95 -0.78 38.12
C GLY A 92 49.14 -1.75 37.28
N ILE A 93 47.84 -1.48 37.20
CA ILE A 93 46.85 -2.31 36.50
C ILE A 93 46.31 -1.53 35.32
N LEU A 94 46.31 -2.16 34.15
CA LEU A 94 45.85 -1.59 32.90
C LEU A 94 44.52 -2.26 32.52
N LEU A 95 43.45 -1.47 32.51
CA LEU A 95 42.08 -1.89 32.25
C LEU A 95 41.56 -1.21 30.97
N PRO A 96 41.78 -1.80 29.79
CA PRO A 96 41.11 -1.39 28.56
C PRO A 96 39.65 -1.84 28.63
N PHE A 97 38.70 -0.97 28.36
CA PHE A 97 37.28 -1.31 28.38
C PHE A 97 36.50 -0.62 27.27
N VAL A 98 35.35 -1.19 26.94
CA VAL A 98 34.35 -0.59 26.08
C VAL A 98 33.16 -0.15 26.93
N HIS A 99 32.88 1.15 26.92
CA HIS A 99 31.66 1.71 27.49
C HIS A 99 30.97 2.59 26.44
N GLN A 100 29.66 2.43 26.28
CA GLN A 100 28.86 3.12 25.25
C GLN A 100 29.44 3.01 23.83
N ASN A 101 29.91 1.80 23.45
CA ASN A 101 30.53 1.49 22.16
C ASN A 101 31.81 2.29 21.86
N HIS A 102 32.51 2.76 22.88
CA HIS A 102 33.75 3.53 22.77
C HIS A 102 34.86 2.88 23.60
N TRP A 103 36.06 2.79 23.03
CA TRP A 103 37.24 2.24 23.70
C TRP A 103 37.92 3.29 24.58
N THR A 104 38.18 2.92 25.82
CA THR A 104 38.88 3.75 26.81
C THR A 104 39.85 2.86 27.59
N VAL A 105 40.94 3.44 28.11
CA VAL A 105 41.90 2.71 28.95
C VAL A 105 41.97 3.38 30.31
N LEU A 106 41.69 2.63 31.38
CA LEU A 106 41.91 3.07 32.76
C LEU A 106 43.20 2.43 33.27
N VAL A 107 44.07 3.24 33.86
CA VAL A 107 45.28 2.79 34.55
C VAL A 107 45.13 3.07 36.03
N LEU A 108 45.36 2.07 36.86
CA LEU A 108 45.40 2.20 38.31
C LEU A 108 46.83 1.97 38.79
N GLN A 109 47.46 3.00 39.32
CA GLN A 109 48.76 2.90 39.98
C GLN A 109 48.53 2.78 41.48
N VAL A 110 49.25 1.86 42.11
CA VAL A 110 49.07 1.57 43.53
C VAL A 110 50.20 2.20 44.32
N GLU A 111 49.81 3.03 45.29
CA GLU A 111 50.71 3.67 46.23
C GLU A 111 50.42 3.19 47.65
N SER A 112 51.33 3.46 48.58
CA SER A 112 51.19 3.05 49.98
C SER A 112 49.94 3.63 50.66
N ALA A 113 49.43 4.77 50.20
CA ALA A 113 48.26 5.45 50.75
C ALA A 113 46.94 5.14 50.02
N GLY A 114 46.96 4.53 48.84
CA GLY A 114 45.77 4.30 48.01
C GLY A 114 46.05 4.17 46.51
N LEU A 115 45.03 4.39 45.68
CA LEU A 115 45.09 4.25 44.22
C LEU A 115 45.14 5.60 43.52
N GLN A 116 46.08 5.79 42.60
CA GLN A 116 46.03 6.87 41.61
C GLN A 116 45.43 6.34 40.30
N ALA A 117 44.37 6.99 39.82
CA ALA A 117 43.66 6.56 38.62
C ALA A 117 43.88 7.53 37.46
N THR A 118 44.26 7.01 36.29
CA THR A 118 44.42 7.79 35.07
C THR A 118 43.59 7.20 33.95
N CYS A 119 42.66 8.00 33.41
CA CYS A 119 41.82 7.65 32.27
C CYS A 119 42.43 8.17 30.97
N PHE A 120 42.72 7.27 30.04
CA PHE A 120 43.21 7.58 28.70
C PHE A 120 42.10 7.44 27.67
N ASP A 121 41.74 8.54 27.03
CA ASP A 121 40.69 8.57 26.02
C ASP A 121 41.06 9.50 24.84
N GLY A 122 40.70 9.10 23.63
CA GLY A 122 40.87 9.92 22.42
C GLY A 122 39.84 11.04 22.29
N ILE A 123 38.76 10.98 23.06
CA ILE A 123 37.72 11.99 23.16
C ILE A 123 37.66 12.44 24.62
N PRO A 124 38.12 13.66 24.94
CA PRO A 124 38.06 14.18 26.31
C PRO A 124 36.66 14.09 26.91
N HIS A 125 36.60 13.72 28.18
CA HIS A 125 35.43 13.56 29.04
C HIS A 125 34.45 12.46 28.66
N ARG A 126 34.72 11.67 27.61
CA ARG A 126 33.75 10.69 27.07
C ARG A 126 33.35 9.63 28.09
N ASN A 127 34.33 8.98 28.70
CA ASN A 127 34.12 7.88 29.65
C ASN A 127 34.76 8.17 31.03
N ALA A 128 35.12 9.42 31.31
CA ALA A 128 35.80 9.83 32.54
C ALA A 128 34.99 9.48 33.81
N MET A 129 33.67 9.73 33.81
CA MET A 129 32.82 9.36 34.96
C MET A 129 32.76 7.85 35.18
N ALA A 130 32.61 7.07 34.10
CA ALA A 130 32.56 5.61 34.18
C ALA A 130 33.89 5.02 34.67
N ALA A 131 35.01 5.57 34.20
CA ALA A 131 36.36 5.22 34.64
C ALA A 131 36.58 5.56 36.13
N SER A 132 36.14 6.74 36.57
CA SER A 132 36.22 7.16 37.98
C SER A 132 35.37 6.28 38.89
N GLN A 133 34.15 5.92 38.47
CA GLN A 133 33.30 4.99 39.22
C GLN A 133 33.92 3.60 39.33
N LEU A 134 34.52 3.10 38.24
CA LEU A 134 35.24 1.82 38.24
C LEU A 134 36.46 1.86 39.17
N ALA A 135 37.26 2.92 39.14
CA ALA A 135 38.41 3.10 40.03
C ALA A 135 37.98 3.11 41.51
N ASN A 136 36.90 3.84 41.83
CA ASN A 136 36.34 3.87 43.19
C ASN A 136 35.79 2.53 43.63
N LEU A 137 35.14 1.79 42.74
CA LEU A 137 34.59 0.46 43.02
C LEU A 137 35.73 -0.54 43.33
N ILE A 138 36.77 -0.54 42.51
CA ILE A 138 37.97 -1.36 42.71
C ILE A 138 38.66 -0.97 44.02
N GLY A 139 38.83 0.33 44.27
CA GLY A 139 39.43 0.84 45.49
C GLY A 139 38.69 0.42 46.76
N ARG A 140 37.35 0.53 46.77
CA ARG A 140 36.51 0.02 47.87
C ARG A 140 36.68 -1.48 48.08
N THR A 141 36.79 -2.25 46.99
CA THR A 141 36.91 -3.71 47.06
C THR A 141 38.27 -4.14 47.60
N TRP A 142 39.34 -3.42 47.27
CA TRP A 142 40.70 -3.68 47.76
C TRP A 142 41.04 -2.98 49.08
N GLY A 143 40.12 -2.20 49.65
CA GLY A 143 40.39 -1.40 50.85
C GLY A 143 41.38 -0.27 50.64
N MET A 144 41.56 0.19 49.39
CA MET A 144 42.47 1.27 49.01
C MET A 144 41.69 2.42 48.36
N PRO A 145 41.55 3.59 49.02
CA PRO A 145 40.78 4.69 48.44
C PRO A 145 41.45 5.22 47.17
N CYS A 146 40.64 5.71 46.23
CA CYS A 146 41.14 6.44 45.07
C CYS A 146 41.57 7.84 45.53
N LEU A 147 42.88 8.12 45.49
CA LEU A 147 43.51 9.36 45.96
C LEU A 147 43.39 10.48 44.93
N SER A 148 43.53 10.14 43.65
CA SER A 148 43.49 11.08 42.55
C SER A 148 42.89 10.42 41.31
N PHE A 149 42.23 11.24 40.50
CA PHE A 149 41.73 10.87 39.18
C PHE A 149 42.20 11.91 38.16
N ALA A 150 42.95 11.46 37.16
CA ALA A 150 43.41 12.28 36.05
C ALA A 150 42.84 11.77 34.73
N GLU A 151 42.64 12.68 33.78
CA GLU A 151 42.28 12.36 32.42
C GLU A 151 43.38 12.82 31.47
N VAL A 152 43.77 11.95 30.54
CA VAL A 152 44.87 12.18 29.60
C VAL A 152 44.44 11.82 28.18
N THR A 153 44.68 12.72 27.24
CA THR A 153 44.49 12.48 25.81
C THR A 153 45.83 12.67 25.11
N LEU A 154 46.50 11.56 24.74
CA LEU A 154 47.79 11.62 24.02
C LEU A 154 47.57 11.84 22.52
N GLY A 155 46.42 11.41 21.98
CA GLY A 155 46.01 11.73 20.62
C GLY A 155 44.50 11.86 20.50
N THR A 156 44.06 12.97 19.92
CA THR A 156 42.64 13.27 19.71
C THR A 156 42.08 12.44 18.56
N GLN A 157 40.93 11.83 18.79
CA GLN A 157 40.21 11.08 17.77
C GLN A 157 39.66 12.01 16.69
N LYS A 158 40.19 11.87 15.46
CA LYS A 158 39.73 12.62 14.29
C LYS A 158 38.70 11.85 13.45
N VAL A 159 38.68 10.52 13.57
CA VAL A 159 37.85 9.63 12.75
C VAL A 159 36.98 8.78 13.66
N ALA A 160 35.68 8.70 13.37
CA ALA A 160 34.67 8.15 14.28
C ALA A 160 34.95 6.70 14.76
N HIS A 161 35.65 5.89 13.97
CA HIS A 161 35.89 4.47 14.29
C HIS A 161 37.26 4.16 14.87
N THR A 162 38.11 5.17 15.11
CA THR A 162 39.50 4.93 15.47
C THR A 162 39.76 4.88 16.98
N CYS A 163 38.70 4.85 17.81
CA CYS A 163 38.83 4.80 19.27
C CYS A 163 39.65 3.59 19.75
N GLY A 164 39.50 2.43 19.11
CA GLY A 164 40.26 1.22 19.47
C GLY A 164 41.74 1.32 19.13
N GLN A 165 42.05 1.87 17.95
CA GLN A 165 43.43 2.14 17.50
C GLN A 165 44.11 3.13 18.45
N ILE A 166 43.40 4.18 18.88
CA ILE A 166 43.88 5.18 19.83
C ILE A 166 44.11 4.56 21.21
N ALA A 167 43.14 3.81 21.73
CA ALA A 167 43.25 3.11 23.00
C ALA A 167 44.42 2.11 22.99
N LEU A 168 44.60 1.36 21.90
CA LEU A 168 45.73 0.44 21.75
C LEU A 168 47.07 1.18 21.66
N ALA A 169 47.11 2.35 21.01
CA ALA A 169 48.29 3.21 20.99
C ALA A 169 48.61 3.80 22.38
N HIS A 170 47.60 4.15 23.18
CA HIS A 170 47.80 4.51 24.59
C HIS A 170 48.43 3.36 25.38
N CYS A 171 47.90 2.13 25.25
CA CYS A 171 48.50 0.94 25.85
C CYS A 171 49.96 0.74 25.41
N ALA A 172 50.26 0.96 24.13
CA ALA A 172 51.62 0.82 23.60
C ALA A 172 52.59 1.83 24.22
N ILE A 173 52.20 3.10 24.37
CA ILE A 173 53.00 4.12 25.06
C ILE A 173 53.24 3.74 26.53
N LEU A 174 52.21 3.23 27.23
CA LEU A 174 52.32 2.82 28.63
C LEU A 174 53.25 1.61 28.81
N LEU A 175 53.17 0.63 27.91
CA LEU A 175 54.00 -0.58 27.95
C LEU A 175 55.43 -0.33 27.43
N ARG A 176 55.62 0.68 26.57
CA ARG A 176 56.92 1.07 25.99
C ARG A 176 57.12 2.60 25.90
N PRO A 177 57.33 3.30 27.02
CA PRO A 177 57.35 4.76 27.06
C PRO A 177 58.51 5.43 26.30
N LEU A 178 59.58 4.70 25.97
CA LEU A 178 60.79 5.25 25.32
C LEU A 178 61.01 4.77 23.88
N SER A 179 60.08 4.01 23.28
CA SER A 179 60.37 3.33 22.01
C SER A 179 59.85 4.01 20.75
N ALA A 180 58.78 4.80 20.82
CA ALA A 180 58.12 5.40 19.64
C ALA A 180 57.16 6.53 20.03
N SER A 181 56.80 7.39 19.07
CA SER A 181 55.77 8.42 19.28
C SER A 181 54.35 7.83 19.24
N PHE A 182 53.37 8.57 19.77
CA PHE A 182 51.96 8.14 19.74
C PHE A 182 51.48 7.87 18.30
N GLU A 183 51.86 8.72 17.33
CA GLU A 183 51.48 8.58 15.92
C GLU A 183 52.06 7.34 15.25
N GLN A 184 53.25 6.90 15.68
CA GLN A 184 53.85 5.66 15.19
C GLN A 184 53.06 4.45 15.69
N PHE A 185 52.72 4.43 16.98
CA PHE A 185 51.88 3.36 17.54
C PHE A 185 50.45 3.38 17.00
N PHE A 186 49.87 4.56 16.75
CA PHE A 186 48.57 4.69 16.11
C PHE A 186 48.57 4.09 14.70
N ARG A 187 49.59 4.39 13.88
CA ARG A 187 49.73 3.81 12.54
C ARG A 187 49.86 2.29 12.57
N TRP A 188 50.63 1.76 13.52
CA TRP A 188 50.73 0.32 13.73
C TRP A 188 49.38 -0.30 14.14
N ALA A 189 48.67 0.31 15.09
CA ALA A 189 47.36 -0.17 15.53
C ALA A 189 46.31 -0.12 14.41
N ASP A 190 46.39 0.88 13.52
CA ASP A 190 45.53 0.99 12.33
C ASP A 190 45.82 -0.11 11.30
N GLN A 191 47.11 -0.40 11.03
CA GLN A 191 47.50 -1.53 10.17
C GLN A 191 47.08 -2.88 10.76
N LEU A 192 47.18 -3.05 12.08
CA LEU A 192 46.70 -4.24 12.76
C LEU A 192 45.18 -4.39 12.56
N ALA A 193 44.41 -3.32 12.80
CA ALA A 193 42.96 -3.33 12.64
C ALA A 193 42.52 -3.71 11.21
N GLN A 194 43.27 -3.29 10.19
CA GLN A 194 42.98 -3.57 8.79
C GLN A 194 43.42 -4.97 8.34
N SER A 195 44.46 -5.54 8.95
CA SER A 195 45.02 -6.85 8.56
C SER A 195 44.34 -8.03 9.25
N VAL A 196 43.74 -7.81 10.42
CA VAL A 196 43.03 -8.87 11.15
C VAL A 196 41.62 -9.06 10.56
N PRO A 197 41.27 -10.27 10.09
CA PRO A 197 39.91 -10.54 9.63
C PRO A 197 38.91 -10.40 10.76
N PHE A 198 37.63 -10.17 10.44
CA PHE A 198 36.60 -10.00 11.46
C PHE A 198 36.28 -11.33 12.16
N LEU A 199 36.95 -11.57 13.29
CA LEU A 199 36.82 -12.76 14.13
C LEU A 199 35.64 -12.63 15.12
N PRO A 200 35.13 -13.75 15.66
CA PRO A 200 34.19 -13.72 16.78
C PRO A 200 34.72 -12.86 17.93
N TYR A 201 33.83 -12.08 18.54
CA TYR A 201 34.18 -11.05 19.52
C TYR A 201 33.08 -10.95 20.60
N ALA A 202 33.44 -10.51 21.80
CA ALA A 202 32.49 -10.31 22.90
C ALA A 202 32.19 -8.82 23.14
N VAL A 203 33.16 -7.93 22.92
CA VAL A 203 32.94 -6.48 22.99
C VAL A 203 33.54 -5.76 21.78
N PHE A 204 32.88 -4.69 21.34
CA PHE A 204 33.25 -3.97 20.12
C PHE A 204 33.08 -2.46 20.32
N GLY A 205 34.13 -1.71 20.01
CA GLY A 205 34.12 -0.26 20.04
C GLY A 205 34.15 0.32 18.64
N ALA A 206 33.12 1.11 18.32
CA ALA A 206 32.95 1.81 17.05
C ALA A 206 33.10 3.34 17.19
N GLY A 207 33.37 3.83 18.41
CA GLY A 207 33.75 5.22 18.70
C GLY A 207 32.61 6.24 18.67
N GLY A 208 31.38 5.82 19.00
CA GLY A 208 30.23 6.72 19.04
C GLY A 208 29.95 7.47 17.72
N LEU A 209 28.90 8.29 17.69
CA LEU A 209 28.77 9.28 16.63
C LEU A 209 29.73 10.44 16.93
N SER A 210 30.42 10.98 15.92
CA SER A 210 31.18 12.22 16.09
C SER A 210 30.27 13.37 16.55
N GLU A 211 30.82 14.44 17.13
CA GLU A 211 30.02 15.60 17.54
C GLU A 211 29.21 16.18 16.35
N SER A 212 29.82 16.22 15.17
CA SER A 212 29.15 16.63 13.93
C SER A 212 28.02 15.68 13.51
N GLN A 213 28.21 14.36 13.63
CA GLN A 213 27.19 13.36 13.32
C GLN A 213 26.06 13.35 14.36
N SER A 214 26.39 13.56 15.62
CA SER A 214 25.41 13.69 16.71
C SER A 214 24.54 14.94 16.52
N ARG A 215 25.15 16.07 16.14
CA ARG A 215 24.43 17.30 15.77
C ARG A 215 23.57 17.09 14.52
N GLN A 216 24.12 16.50 13.46
CA GLN A 216 23.37 16.19 12.23
C GLN A 216 22.18 15.24 12.48
N LEU A 217 22.35 14.24 13.35
CA LEU A 217 21.26 13.35 13.75
C LEU A 217 20.22 14.07 14.60
N SER A 218 20.65 14.92 15.53
CA SER A 218 19.77 15.76 16.36
C SER A 218 18.91 16.68 15.48
N ASP A 219 19.53 17.41 14.55
CA ASP A 219 18.86 18.31 13.62
C ASP A 219 17.88 17.53 12.72
N THR A 220 18.29 16.34 12.27
CA THR A 220 17.42 15.47 11.48
C THR A 220 16.20 15.04 12.30
N LEU A 221 16.36 14.59 13.55
CA LEU A 221 15.25 14.17 14.40
C LEU A 221 14.32 15.33 14.76
N LEU A 222 14.88 16.50 15.08
CA LEU A 222 14.12 17.73 15.32
C LEU A 222 13.26 18.08 14.08
N SER A 223 13.86 18.05 12.88
CA SER A 223 13.15 18.33 11.62
C SER A 223 12.02 17.34 11.31
N LYS A 224 12.06 16.14 11.91
CA LYS A 224 11.06 15.06 11.76
C LYS A 224 10.08 15.00 12.93
N GLY A 225 10.08 15.99 13.83
CA GLY A 225 9.05 16.18 14.85
C GLY A 225 9.35 15.53 16.20
N VAL A 226 10.60 15.14 16.48
CA VAL A 226 10.98 14.68 17.82
C VAL A 226 11.18 15.90 18.75
N PRO A 227 10.53 15.94 19.94
CA PRO A 227 10.70 17.03 20.92
C PRO A 227 12.14 17.16 21.38
N SER A 228 12.60 18.39 21.61
CA SER A 228 13.98 18.68 22.01
C SER A 228 14.41 17.94 23.28
N GLU A 229 13.51 17.77 24.24
CA GLU A 229 13.78 17.03 25.48
C GLU A 229 14.05 15.53 25.25
N ASN A 230 13.54 14.95 24.16
CA ASN A 230 13.60 13.52 23.89
C ASN A 230 14.74 13.12 22.94
N ILE A 231 15.41 14.08 22.29
CA ILE A 231 16.42 13.82 21.26
C ILE A 231 17.63 13.07 21.84
N ALA A 232 18.18 13.52 22.97
CA ALA A 232 19.37 12.91 23.56
C ALA A 232 19.13 11.43 23.93
N ALA A 233 18.00 11.14 24.58
CA ALA A 233 17.59 9.78 24.91
C ALA A 233 17.32 8.94 23.64
N ARG A 234 16.76 9.55 22.57
CA ARG A 234 16.50 8.87 21.29
C ARG A 234 17.78 8.44 20.60
N ILE A 235 18.78 9.31 20.58
CA ILE A 235 20.09 9.06 19.97
C ILE A 235 20.81 7.94 20.71
N GLN A 236 20.81 7.98 22.05
CA GLN A 236 21.41 6.92 22.86
C GLN A 236 20.74 5.55 22.60
N ALA A 237 19.41 5.50 22.56
CA ALA A 237 18.67 4.29 22.26
C ALA A 237 18.92 3.79 20.83
N ALA A 238 19.06 4.70 19.86
CA ALA A 238 19.40 4.36 18.48
C ALA A 238 20.80 3.76 18.37
N CYS A 239 21.79 4.38 19.02
CA CYS A 239 23.16 3.88 19.04
C CYS A 239 23.26 2.49 19.70
N SER A 240 22.41 2.20 20.70
CA SER A 240 22.32 0.90 21.36
C SER A 240 21.66 -0.18 20.50
N LYS A 241 20.54 0.13 19.81
CA LYS A 241 19.77 -0.87 19.03
C LYS A 241 20.19 -1.02 17.56
N VAL A 242 20.56 0.07 16.90
CA VAL A 242 20.93 0.08 15.47
C VAL A 242 22.43 -0.07 15.28
N GLY A 243 23.21 0.32 16.29
CA GLY A 243 24.66 0.38 16.24
C GLY A 243 25.16 1.71 15.68
N VAL A 244 26.35 2.12 16.13
CA VAL A 244 26.96 3.40 15.76
C VAL A 244 27.39 3.42 14.29
N VAL A 245 28.00 2.34 13.80
CA VAL A 245 28.51 2.27 12.41
C VAL A 245 27.40 2.43 11.38
N PRO A 246 26.27 1.70 11.45
CA PRO A 246 25.18 1.88 10.48
C PRO A 246 24.57 3.28 10.50
N ILE A 247 24.54 3.93 11.66
CA ILE A 247 24.05 5.31 11.81
C ILE A 247 25.04 6.30 11.18
N ALA A 248 26.34 6.18 11.46
CA ALA A 248 27.36 7.03 10.87
C ALA A 248 27.41 6.90 9.34
N THR A 249 27.34 5.68 8.81
CA THR A 249 27.24 5.42 7.37
C THR A 249 25.96 6.01 6.76
N ALA A 250 24.83 5.91 7.47
CA ALA A 250 23.58 6.50 7.00
C ALA A 250 23.66 8.03 6.95
N LEU A 251 24.24 8.68 7.96
CA LEU A 251 24.41 10.13 8.02
C LEU A 251 25.35 10.68 6.94
N ALA A 252 26.35 9.90 6.52
CA ALA A 252 27.26 10.25 5.43
C ALA A 252 26.66 10.01 4.02
N SER A 253 25.47 9.40 3.91
CA SER A 253 24.84 9.11 2.62
C SER A 253 24.21 10.35 1.98
N LYS A 254 24.02 10.31 0.65
CA LYS A 254 23.31 11.36 -0.10
C LYS A 254 21.87 11.61 0.39
N HIS A 255 21.25 10.61 1.03
CA HIS A 255 19.89 10.69 1.58
C HIS A 255 19.83 10.16 3.02
N PRO A 256 20.30 10.95 4.01
CA PRO A 256 20.50 10.48 5.39
C PRO A 256 19.27 9.84 6.03
N TRP A 257 18.10 10.45 5.88
CA TRP A 257 16.86 9.94 6.48
C TRP A 257 16.40 8.60 5.89
N ALA A 258 16.57 8.38 4.59
CA ALA A 258 16.21 7.12 3.95
C ALA A 258 17.14 5.99 4.41
N ALA A 259 18.45 6.28 4.49
CA ALA A 259 19.45 5.35 4.96
C ALA A 259 19.29 4.99 6.45
N LEU A 260 18.93 5.97 7.31
CA LEU A 260 18.64 5.73 8.73
C LEU A 260 17.44 4.78 8.92
N LYS A 261 16.37 4.97 8.15
CA LYS A 261 15.21 4.07 8.16
C LYS A 261 15.55 2.66 7.66
N ALA A 262 16.39 2.55 6.64
CA ALA A 262 16.84 1.26 6.12
C ALA A 262 17.72 0.53 7.16
N ALA A 263 18.63 1.23 7.84
CA ALA A 263 19.47 0.67 8.90
C ALA A 263 18.63 0.16 10.09
N ALA A 264 17.57 0.89 10.45
CA ALA A 264 16.64 0.51 11.50
C ALA A 264 15.58 -0.53 11.08
N GLY A 265 15.55 -0.95 9.80
CA GLY A 265 14.62 -1.93 9.27
C GLY A 265 15.20 -3.33 9.09
N LYS A 266 16.49 -3.54 9.39
CA LYS A 266 17.15 -4.85 9.27
C LYS A 266 16.73 -5.80 10.42
N PRO A 267 16.66 -7.12 10.17
CA PRO A 267 16.40 -8.11 11.22
C PRO A 267 17.42 -7.97 12.36
N GLY A 268 16.97 -7.85 13.61
CA GLY A 268 17.83 -7.68 14.79
C GLY A 268 18.12 -6.23 15.22
N SER A 269 17.91 -5.23 14.35
CA SER A 269 18.17 -3.80 14.63
C SER A 269 16.92 -2.92 14.52
N ALA A 270 15.74 -3.52 14.71
CA ALA A 270 14.45 -2.84 14.57
C ALA A 270 14.32 -1.66 15.55
N PHE A 271 14.37 -0.43 15.01
CA PHE A 271 14.32 0.79 15.80
C PHE A 271 13.33 1.81 15.22
N ARG A 272 12.58 2.47 16.10
CA ARG A 272 11.59 3.49 15.71
C ARG A 272 12.15 4.87 15.98
N TRP A 273 12.49 5.60 14.92
CA TRP A 273 13.09 6.94 14.99
C TRP A 273 12.13 8.03 15.50
N VAL A 274 10.86 7.96 15.11
CA VAL A 274 9.79 8.90 15.51
C VAL A 274 8.60 8.07 15.96
N SER A 275 8.05 8.39 17.14
CA SER A 275 6.86 7.72 17.67
C SER A 275 5.59 8.07 16.87
N THR A 276 4.53 7.31 17.09
CA THR A 276 3.23 7.56 16.45
C THR A 276 2.65 8.91 16.83
N ASP A 277 2.87 9.30 18.09
CA ASP A 277 2.27 10.49 18.68
C ASP A 277 3.03 11.74 18.24
N GLU A 278 4.37 11.68 18.19
CA GLU A 278 5.23 12.74 17.63
C GLU A 278 4.97 12.97 16.13
N LEU A 279 4.76 11.90 15.36
CA LEU A 279 4.44 12.02 13.95
C LEU A 279 3.06 12.66 13.74
N GLN A 280 2.07 12.31 14.58
CA GLN A 280 0.74 12.91 14.52
C GLN A 280 0.79 14.39 14.91
N ALA A 281 1.49 14.74 16.00
CA ALA A 281 1.70 16.12 16.43
C ALA A 281 2.40 16.97 15.35
N GLN A 282 3.37 16.39 14.62
CA GLN A 282 4.02 17.10 13.51
C GLN A 282 3.08 17.30 12.30
N ILE A 283 2.21 16.33 12.01
CA ILE A 283 1.20 16.46 10.96
C ILE A 283 0.19 17.55 11.34
N ASP A 284 -0.25 17.59 12.60
CA ASP A 284 -1.20 18.56 13.11
C ASP A 284 -0.59 19.98 13.14
N ALA A 285 0.69 20.12 13.53
CA ALA A 285 1.43 21.39 13.49
C ALA A 285 1.66 21.89 12.04
N LYS A 286 1.91 21.00 11.08
CA LYS A 286 2.05 21.39 9.67
C LYS A 286 0.71 21.68 8.99
N ALA A 287 -0.36 21.00 9.42
CA ALA A 287 -1.71 21.25 8.96
C ALA A 287 -2.20 22.63 9.43
N SER A 288 -2.01 22.94 10.72
CA SER A 288 -2.35 24.25 11.30
C SER A 288 -1.53 25.41 10.73
N ALA A 289 -0.24 25.20 10.41
CA ALA A 289 0.60 26.24 9.81
C ALA A 289 0.30 26.52 8.32
N LYS A 290 -0.25 25.55 7.56
CA LYS A 290 -0.57 25.73 6.12
C LYS A 290 -2.02 26.06 5.84
N PHE A 291 -2.94 25.63 6.70
CA PHE A 291 -4.37 25.87 6.55
C PHE A 291 -4.90 26.21 7.94
N GLY A 292 -5.21 27.49 8.19
CA GLY A 292 -5.63 28.02 9.49
C GLY A 292 -6.99 27.51 9.99
N THR A 293 -7.17 26.20 10.04
CA THR A 293 -8.36 25.48 10.51
C THR A 293 -7.94 24.12 11.04
N THR A 294 -8.23 23.85 12.32
CA THR A 294 -8.16 22.52 12.92
C THR A 294 -9.14 21.58 12.22
N VAL A 295 -8.63 20.64 11.42
CA VAL A 295 -9.42 19.56 10.82
C VAL A 295 -9.56 18.44 11.85
N PRO A 296 -10.77 18.07 12.29
CA PRO A 296 -10.94 16.94 13.19
C PRO A 296 -10.80 15.60 12.45
N ASN A 297 -9.85 14.81 12.93
CA ASN A 297 -9.77 13.34 12.90
C ASN A 297 -9.65 12.60 11.54
N GLY A 298 -8.41 12.39 11.10
CA GLY A 298 -8.02 11.27 10.25
C GLY A 298 -7.36 10.13 11.05
N LYS A 299 -8.16 9.17 11.53
CA LYS A 299 -7.67 8.00 12.29
C LYS A 299 -6.61 7.19 11.52
N SER A 300 -5.49 6.97 12.22
CA SER A 300 -4.49 5.90 12.13
C SER A 300 -4.84 4.70 11.22
N LYS A 301 -4.05 4.52 10.16
CA LYS A 301 -3.94 3.23 9.44
C LYS A 301 -3.20 2.23 10.32
N LYS A 302 -3.93 1.28 10.92
CA LYS A 302 -3.35 0.02 11.39
C LYS A 302 -2.56 -0.62 10.23
N ALA A 303 -1.28 -0.87 10.45
CA ALA A 303 -0.41 -1.57 9.53
C ALA A 303 -0.98 -2.97 9.27
N LYS A 304 -1.47 -3.21 8.04
CA LYS A 304 -1.68 -4.57 7.55
C LYS A 304 -0.32 -5.22 7.36
N ALA A 305 -0.05 -6.25 8.16
CA ALA A 305 0.96 -7.25 7.82
C ALA A 305 0.72 -7.74 6.39
N LYS A 306 1.82 -8.03 5.66
CA LYS A 306 1.78 -8.70 4.36
C LYS A 306 1.26 -10.14 4.55
N GLY A 307 -0.05 -10.27 4.76
CA GLY A 307 -0.79 -11.50 4.52
C GLY A 307 -1.32 -11.46 3.10
N VAL A 308 -1.22 -12.60 2.41
CA VAL A 308 -1.92 -12.92 1.16
C VAL A 308 -3.29 -12.25 1.15
N LYS A 309 -3.65 -11.57 0.04
CA LYS A 309 -4.99 -11.02 -0.16
C LYS A 309 -5.98 -12.19 -0.06
N LYS A 310 -6.52 -12.46 1.14
CA LYS A 310 -7.74 -13.23 1.29
C LYS A 310 -8.80 -12.47 0.50
N SER A 311 -9.47 -13.15 -0.42
CA SER A 311 -10.75 -12.72 -0.96
C SER A 311 -11.58 -12.20 0.21
N GLY A 312 -12.11 -10.97 0.09
CA GLY A 312 -12.93 -10.40 1.16
C GLY A 312 -13.99 -11.42 1.54
N SER A 313 -14.12 -11.71 2.84
CA SER A 313 -15.29 -12.42 3.34
C SER A 313 -16.54 -11.74 2.76
N PRO A 314 -17.54 -12.49 2.29
CA PRO A 314 -18.79 -11.89 1.86
C PRO A 314 -19.31 -11.01 3.01
N LEU A 315 -19.75 -9.78 2.71
CA LEU A 315 -20.45 -8.99 3.71
C LEU A 315 -21.71 -9.76 4.09
N LEU A 316 -21.79 -10.20 5.34
CA LEU A 316 -22.98 -10.82 5.90
C LEU A 316 -23.87 -9.67 6.38
N ILE A 317 -25.03 -9.52 5.77
CA ILE A 317 -26.04 -8.55 6.20
C ILE A 317 -27.07 -9.34 6.98
N ASP A 318 -27.26 -8.98 8.24
CA ASP A 318 -28.34 -9.50 9.06
C ASP A 318 -29.67 -8.95 8.52
N PRO A 319 -30.60 -9.81 8.05
CA PRO A 319 -31.90 -9.39 7.54
C PRO A 319 -32.72 -8.58 8.54
N SER A 320 -32.55 -8.81 9.85
CA SER A 320 -33.29 -8.11 10.90
C SER A 320 -32.96 -6.60 10.97
N THR A 321 -31.78 -6.22 10.46
CA THR A 321 -31.32 -4.83 10.40
C THR A 321 -31.85 -4.08 9.18
N LEU A 322 -32.57 -4.76 8.29
CA LEU A 322 -33.11 -4.19 7.06
C LEU A 322 -34.58 -3.81 7.22
N GLN A 323 -34.90 -2.62 6.74
CA GLN A 323 -36.25 -2.11 6.65
C GLN A 323 -36.61 -1.91 5.18
N MET A 324 -37.81 -2.31 4.79
CA MET A 324 -38.25 -2.17 3.41
C MET A 324 -38.49 -0.69 3.12
N SER A 325 -37.97 -0.22 1.97
CA SER A 325 -38.27 1.13 1.52
C SER A 325 -39.77 1.25 1.19
N PRO A 326 -40.46 2.34 1.59
CA PRO A 326 -41.86 2.56 1.23
C PRO A 326 -42.08 2.42 -0.28
N ASP A 327 -43.20 1.81 -0.66
CA ASP A 327 -43.64 1.62 -2.06
C ASP A 327 -42.64 0.90 -2.98
N SER A 328 -41.67 0.18 -2.42
CA SER A 328 -40.67 -0.55 -3.22
C SER A 328 -41.20 -1.85 -3.81
N PHE A 329 -42.26 -2.43 -3.24
CA PHE A 329 -42.85 -3.67 -3.71
C PHE A 329 -44.37 -3.64 -3.71
N SER A 330 -44.95 -4.26 -4.73
CA SER A 330 -46.38 -4.40 -4.93
C SER A 330 -46.76 -5.81 -5.38
N SER A 331 -48.01 -6.18 -5.18
CA SER A 331 -48.61 -7.36 -5.83
C SER A 331 -48.74 -7.12 -7.34
N ASN A 332 -48.97 -8.18 -8.10
CA ASN A 332 -49.45 -8.15 -9.49
C ASN A 332 -50.62 -7.16 -9.73
N ASP A 333 -51.50 -6.98 -8.74
CA ASP A 333 -52.65 -6.06 -8.81
C ASP A 333 -52.29 -4.60 -8.44
N GLY A 334 -51.00 -4.27 -8.30
CA GLY A 334 -50.51 -2.92 -8.00
C GLY A 334 -50.66 -2.47 -6.55
N GLN A 335 -51.18 -3.32 -5.66
CA GLN A 335 -51.32 -3.01 -4.23
C GLN A 335 -49.98 -3.09 -3.51
N PRO A 336 -49.62 -2.12 -2.66
CA PRO A 336 -48.35 -2.14 -1.92
C PRO A 336 -48.30 -3.31 -0.93
N LEU A 337 -47.09 -3.83 -0.71
CA LEU A 337 -46.82 -4.91 0.22
C LEU A 337 -46.13 -4.38 1.49
N CYS A 338 -46.30 -5.08 2.60
CA CYS A 338 -45.65 -4.76 3.87
C CYS A 338 -44.47 -5.72 4.14
N GLN A 339 -43.54 -5.28 5.01
CA GLN A 339 -42.47 -6.16 5.49
C GLN A 339 -43.00 -7.05 6.61
N LEU A 340 -42.77 -8.35 6.49
CA LEU A 340 -43.09 -9.38 7.49
C LEU A 340 -41.83 -9.78 8.25
N ALA A 341 -41.99 -10.17 9.51
CA ALA A 341 -41.00 -10.93 10.25
C ALA A 341 -40.99 -12.41 9.80
N MET A 342 -39.89 -13.12 10.05
CA MET A 342 -39.75 -14.52 9.62
C MET A 342 -40.84 -15.43 10.23
N ASP A 343 -41.22 -15.18 11.48
CA ASP A 343 -42.26 -15.95 12.18
C ASP A 343 -43.68 -15.70 11.64
N GLU A 344 -43.87 -14.60 10.91
CA GLU A 344 -45.14 -14.22 10.28
C GLU A 344 -45.30 -14.83 8.87
N VAL A 345 -44.26 -15.50 8.37
CA VAL A 345 -44.29 -16.25 7.10
C VAL A 345 -45.08 -17.55 7.31
N GLN A 346 -46.39 -17.44 7.25
CA GLN A 346 -47.33 -18.53 7.50
C GLN A 346 -48.35 -18.65 6.36
N PRO A 347 -49.14 -19.75 6.31
CA PRO A 347 -50.22 -19.85 5.34
C PRO A 347 -51.18 -18.66 5.43
N MET A 348 -51.62 -18.16 4.27
CA MET A 348 -52.47 -16.97 4.12
C MET A 348 -51.82 -15.62 4.48
N ALA A 349 -50.51 -15.56 4.77
CA ALA A 349 -49.82 -14.30 4.96
C ALA A 349 -49.66 -13.53 3.64
N ARG A 350 -49.55 -12.19 3.74
CA ARG A 350 -49.37 -11.27 2.61
C ARG A 350 -48.28 -10.26 2.93
N GLY A 351 -47.20 -10.25 2.14
CA GLY A 351 -46.07 -9.35 2.34
C GLY A 351 -44.74 -9.97 1.95
N ILE A 352 -43.66 -9.35 2.44
CA ILE A 352 -42.29 -9.72 2.07
C ILE A 352 -41.42 -9.86 3.32
N CYS A 353 -40.67 -10.94 3.43
CA CYS A 353 -39.69 -11.12 4.51
C CYS A 353 -38.27 -11.06 3.96
N PHE A 354 -37.41 -10.24 4.58
CA PHE A 354 -35.96 -10.32 4.35
C PHE A 354 -35.39 -11.50 5.11
N CYS A 355 -34.51 -12.25 4.48
CA CYS A 355 -33.93 -13.46 5.05
C CYS A 355 -32.54 -13.75 4.48
N THR A 356 -31.81 -14.65 5.13
CA THR A 356 -30.54 -15.17 4.62
C THR A 356 -30.79 -16.33 3.65
N PRO A 357 -29.83 -16.66 2.76
CA PRO A 357 -29.92 -17.87 1.94
C PRO A 357 -30.12 -19.16 2.74
N ALA A 358 -29.63 -19.23 3.98
CA ALA A 358 -29.77 -20.39 4.84
C ALA A 358 -31.20 -20.55 5.37
N GLU A 359 -31.85 -19.45 5.75
CA GLU A 359 -33.24 -19.43 6.24
C GLU A 359 -34.26 -19.78 5.16
N VAL A 360 -33.94 -19.53 3.89
CA VAL A 360 -34.81 -19.86 2.75
C VAL A 360 -34.70 -21.33 2.33
N ALA A 361 -33.59 -22.01 2.63
CA ALA A 361 -33.34 -23.38 2.18
C ALA A 361 -34.48 -24.38 2.51
N PRO A 362 -35.16 -24.34 3.68
CA PRO A 362 -36.30 -25.20 3.96
C PRO A 362 -37.51 -24.98 3.04
N PHE A 363 -37.72 -23.77 2.54
CA PHE A 363 -38.82 -23.44 1.61
C PHE A 363 -38.52 -23.87 0.16
N LEU A 364 -37.23 -24.04 -0.17
CA LEU A 364 -36.80 -24.55 -1.47
C LEU A 364 -36.83 -26.09 -1.52
N ASN A 365 -36.50 -26.74 -0.40
CA ASN A 365 -36.57 -28.19 -0.25
C ASN A 365 -38.04 -28.65 -0.22
N ASN A 366 -38.51 -29.24 -1.33
CA ASN A 366 -39.92 -29.60 -1.55
C ASN A 366 -40.87 -28.38 -1.63
N PHE A 367 -40.52 -27.44 -2.52
CA PHE A 367 -41.29 -26.24 -2.79
C PHE A 367 -42.81 -26.49 -2.88
N LYS A 368 -43.56 -25.70 -2.10
CA LYS A 368 -45.02 -25.60 -2.14
C LYS A 368 -45.41 -24.14 -1.96
N SER A 369 -46.38 -23.67 -2.74
CA SER A 369 -47.07 -22.42 -2.45
C SER A 369 -47.82 -22.57 -1.14
N ILE A 370 -47.67 -21.60 -0.24
CA ILE A 370 -48.28 -21.62 1.10
C ILE A 370 -49.34 -20.54 1.29
N SER A 371 -49.42 -19.55 0.40
CA SER A 371 -50.41 -18.47 0.45
C SER A 371 -51.12 -18.28 -0.88
N VAL A 372 -52.38 -17.89 -0.85
CA VAL A 372 -53.12 -17.45 -2.04
C VAL A 372 -52.77 -15.98 -2.36
N ASP A 373 -52.47 -15.19 -1.33
CA ASP A 373 -52.05 -13.79 -1.44
C ASP A 373 -50.56 -13.65 -1.79
N ALA A 374 -50.14 -12.45 -2.16
CA ALA A 374 -48.77 -12.16 -2.55
C ALA A 374 -47.81 -12.25 -1.36
N LEU A 375 -47.03 -13.33 -1.33
CA LEU A 375 -46.05 -13.65 -0.29
C LEU A 375 -44.69 -13.96 -0.93
N GLY A 376 -43.65 -13.28 -0.47
CA GLY A 376 -42.29 -13.45 -1.00
C GLY A 376 -41.20 -13.44 0.05
N LEU A 377 -40.13 -14.19 -0.19
CA LEU A 377 -38.89 -14.15 0.60
C LEU A 377 -37.79 -13.48 -0.21
N LEU A 378 -37.17 -12.45 0.34
CA LEU A 378 -36.04 -11.73 -0.27
C LEU A 378 -34.74 -12.06 0.44
N THR A 379 -33.83 -12.70 -0.26
CA THR A 379 -32.53 -13.05 0.31
C THR A 379 -31.58 -11.86 0.33
N THR A 380 -30.71 -11.77 1.34
CA THR A 380 -29.63 -10.77 1.43
C THR A 380 -28.45 -11.06 0.49
N ALA A 381 -28.43 -12.23 -0.15
CA ALA A 381 -27.46 -12.63 -1.17
C ALA A 381 -28.12 -13.51 -2.24
N ALA A 382 -27.63 -13.44 -3.48
CA ALA A 382 -28.13 -14.26 -4.58
C ALA A 382 -28.00 -15.78 -4.29
N LEU A 383 -29.07 -16.52 -4.53
CA LEU A 383 -29.10 -17.98 -4.40
C LEU A 383 -28.28 -18.65 -5.52
N PRO A 384 -27.49 -19.70 -5.21
CA PRO A 384 -26.85 -20.52 -6.23
C PRO A 384 -27.89 -21.21 -7.13
N ALA A 385 -27.61 -21.34 -8.43
CA ALA A 385 -28.53 -22.00 -9.38
C ALA A 385 -28.89 -23.43 -8.96
N GLU A 386 -27.97 -24.14 -8.31
CA GLU A 386 -28.16 -25.50 -7.80
C GLU A 386 -29.16 -25.55 -6.62
N ALA A 387 -29.34 -24.46 -5.88
CA ALA A 387 -30.19 -24.41 -4.68
C ALA A 387 -31.66 -24.03 -4.98
N VAL A 388 -31.95 -23.50 -6.18
CA VAL A 388 -33.26 -22.96 -6.54
C VAL A 388 -34.33 -24.07 -6.73
N GLY A 389 -33.93 -25.27 -7.17
CA GLY A 389 -34.85 -26.39 -7.36
C GLY A 389 -36.02 -26.05 -8.30
N ALA A 390 -37.24 -26.39 -7.90
CA ALA A 390 -38.48 -26.11 -8.64
C ALA A 390 -39.17 -24.79 -8.22
N ALA A 391 -38.58 -24.03 -7.30
CA ALA A 391 -39.19 -22.81 -6.78
C ALA A 391 -39.12 -21.66 -7.81
N PRO A 392 -40.18 -20.83 -7.92
CA PRO A 392 -40.17 -19.59 -8.69
C PRO A 392 -39.26 -18.55 -8.03
N VAL A 393 -38.03 -18.44 -8.53
CA VAL A 393 -37.00 -17.54 -8.00
C VAL A 393 -36.56 -16.52 -9.05
N THR A 394 -36.55 -15.23 -8.68
CA THR A 394 -36.04 -14.15 -9.53
C THR A 394 -34.86 -13.47 -8.85
N ALA A 395 -33.70 -13.44 -9.51
CA ALA A 395 -32.56 -12.65 -9.06
C ALA A 395 -32.83 -11.17 -9.34
N LEU A 396 -32.77 -10.33 -8.32
CA LEU A 396 -33.05 -8.89 -8.47
C LEU A 396 -32.21 -8.06 -7.51
N ARG A 397 -32.16 -6.76 -7.78
CA ARG A 397 -31.51 -5.80 -6.91
C ARG A 397 -32.58 -4.88 -6.32
N TYR A 398 -32.71 -4.86 -5.00
CA TYR A 398 -33.79 -4.16 -4.31
C TYR A 398 -33.28 -3.10 -3.34
N PRO A 399 -34.02 -1.98 -3.19
CA PRO A 399 -33.73 -0.98 -2.18
C PRO A 399 -34.23 -1.44 -0.80
N ALA A 400 -33.46 -1.12 0.22
CA ALA A 400 -33.85 -1.24 1.62
C ALA A 400 -33.24 -0.07 2.40
N ILE A 401 -33.67 0.12 3.65
CA ILE A 401 -33.09 1.05 4.60
C ILE A 401 -32.33 0.21 5.63
N TYR A 402 -31.04 0.51 5.81
CA TYR A 402 -30.26 -0.14 6.86
C TYR A 402 -30.51 0.56 8.20
N GLY A 403 -31.23 -0.12 9.09
CA GLY A 403 -31.74 0.41 10.36
C GLY A 403 -30.68 1.12 11.22
N PRO A 404 -29.49 0.54 11.45
CA PRO A 404 -28.48 1.17 12.33
C PRO A 404 -27.96 2.53 11.85
N THR A 405 -27.91 2.77 10.53
CA THR A 405 -27.48 4.08 9.99
C THR A 405 -28.61 4.92 9.43
N GLN A 406 -29.81 4.34 9.26
CA GLN A 406 -30.96 4.95 8.59
C GLN A 406 -30.64 5.42 7.17
N GLU A 407 -29.71 4.74 6.48
CA GLU A 407 -29.35 5.05 5.10
C GLU A 407 -29.93 4.04 4.13
N ALA A 408 -30.32 4.51 2.94
CA ALA A 408 -30.73 3.64 1.85
C ALA A 408 -29.56 2.77 1.36
N VAL A 409 -29.84 1.49 1.19
CA VAL A 409 -28.93 0.47 0.69
C VAL A 409 -29.58 -0.25 -0.48
N LEU A 410 -28.77 -0.72 -1.42
CA LEU A 410 -29.23 -1.45 -2.59
C LEU A 410 -28.55 -2.82 -2.59
N ILE A 411 -29.35 -3.87 -2.40
CA ILE A 411 -28.90 -5.24 -2.11
C ILE A 411 -29.15 -6.13 -3.33
N SER A 412 -28.18 -6.97 -3.69
CA SER A 412 -28.33 -7.97 -4.75
C SER A 412 -28.69 -9.32 -4.15
N GLY A 413 -29.93 -9.76 -4.34
CA GLY A 413 -30.49 -10.96 -3.74
C GLY A 413 -31.37 -11.77 -4.70
N SER A 414 -32.18 -12.65 -4.14
CA SER A 414 -33.14 -13.49 -4.84
C SER A 414 -34.50 -13.37 -4.17
N LEU A 415 -35.54 -13.14 -4.98
CA LEU A 415 -36.93 -13.19 -4.56
C LEU A 415 -37.49 -14.58 -4.83
N VAL A 416 -37.92 -15.26 -3.78
CA VAL A 416 -38.63 -16.55 -3.85
C VAL A 416 -40.11 -16.28 -3.67
N GLN A 417 -40.94 -16.65 -4.64
CA GLN A 417 -42.39 -16.50 -4.53
C GLN A 417 -42.96 -17.68 -3.75
N LEU A 418 -43.65 -17.40 -2.64
CA LEU A 418 -44.33 -18.38 -1.81
C LEU A 418 -45.86 -18.32 -1.92
N GLY A 419 -46.38 -17.28 -2.58
CA GLY A 419 -47.79 -17.11 -2.85
C GLY A 419 -48.18 -17.36 -4.31
N ASP A 420 -49.46 -17.62 -4.55
CA ASP A 420 -50.01 -17.76 -5.90
C ASP A 420 -50.05 -16.41 -6.64
N ALA A 421 -50.32 -15.31 -5.91
CA ALA A 421 -50.14 -13.96 -6.41
C ALA A 421 -48.67 -13.53 -6.37
N SER A 422 -48.19 -12.89 -7.44
CA SER A 422 -46.77 -12.55 -7.60
C SER A 422 -46.39 -11.23 -6.90
N VAL A 423 -45.31 -11.28 -6.13
CA VAL A 423 -44.60 -10.11 -5.60
C VAL A 423 -43.70 -9.52 -6.68
N GLN A 424 -43.75 -8.20 -6.90
CA GLN A 424 -42.92 -7.51 -7.87
C GLN A 424 -42.29 -6.25 -7.27
N LEU A 425 -41.10 -5.90 -7.76
CA LEU A 425 -40.48 -4.61 -7.46
C LEU A 425 -41.26 -3.54 -8.21
N THR A 426 -41.73 -2.51 -7.51
CA THR A 426 -42.53 -1.45 -8.11
C THR A 426 -41.68 -0.64 -9.09
N THR A 427 -42.10 -0.62 -10.36
CA THR A 427 -41.50 0.17 -11.43
C THR A 427 -42.29 1.45 -11.61
N HIS A 428 -41.63 2.60 -11.50
CA HIS A 428 -42.20 3.86 -11.95
C HIS A 428 -41.89 4.05 -13.44
N ASP A 429 -42.87 4.55 -14.21
CA ASP A 429 -42.70 4.92 -15.62
C ASP A 429 -41.82 6.18 -15.68
N ILE A 430 -40.52 5.97 -15.76
CA ILE A 430 -39.53 7.02 -16.01
C ILE A 430 -39.18 6.88 -17.49
N ALA A 431 -39.29 7.97 -18.24
CA ALA A 431 -38.89 8.03 -19.64
C ALA A 431 -37.52 7.36 -19.82
N GLU A 432 -37.45 6.41 -20.77
CA GLU A 432 -36.24 5.63 -21.04
C GLU A 432 -35.06 6.58 -21.23
N VAL A 433 -34.09 6.53 -20.31
CA VAL A 433 -32.92 7.40 -20.37
C VAL A 433 -32.06 6.91 -21.53
N GLU A 434 -31.88 7.74 -22.54
CA GLU A 434 -31.01 7.45 -23.68
C GLU A 434 -29.59 7.10 -23.17
N GLN A 435 -29.13 5.87 -23.47
CA GLN A 435 -27.84 5.37 -22.99
C GLN A 435 -26.81 5.39 -24.11
N LEU A 436 -25.73 6.15 -23.90
CA LEU A 436 -24.58 6.13 -24.78
C LEU A 436 -23.71 4.89 -24.51
N ASP A 437 -23.46 4.09 -25.53
CA ASP A 437 -22.54 2.95 -25.44
C ASP A 437 -21.10 3.42 -25.21
N THR A 438 -20.45 2.89 -24.17
CA THR A 438 -19.08 3.31 -23.79
C THR A 438 -18.10 2.16 -23.65
N VAL A 439 -16.83 2.46 -23.91
CA VAL A 439 -15.72 1.52 -23.74
C VAL A 439 -14.64 2.14 -22.85
N VAL A 440 -14.06 1.32 -21.98
CA VAL A 440 -12.89 1.71 -21.17
C VAL A 440 -11.61 1.45 -21.95
N ILE A 441 -10.76 2.46 -22.06
CA ILE A 441 -9.44 2.37 -22.68
C ILE A 441 -8.37 2.62 -21.63
N LYS A 442 -7.35 1.75 -21.57
CA LYS A 442 -6.11 2.04 -20.84
C LYS A 442 -5.19 2.84 -21.76
N LEU A 443 -4.93 4.08 -21.40
CA LEU A 443 -3.96 4.97 -22.02
C LEU A 443 -2.59 4.74 -21.37
N SER A 444 -1.53 4.62 -22.17
CA SER A 444 -0.14 4.51 -21.69
C SER A 444 0.77 5.46 -22.46
N LEU A 445 1.49 6.32 -21.75
CA LEU A 445 2.49 7.25 -22.28
C LEU A 445 3.88 6.83 -21.80
N TYR A 446 4.79 6.56 -22.74
CA TYR A 446 6.17 6.14 -22.46
C TYR A 446 7.16 7.30 -22.59
N ARG A 447 7.94 7.52 -21.54
CA ARG A 447 8.88 8.65 -21.40
C ARG A 447 9.97 8.68 -22.48
N ASP A 448 10.45 7.52 -22.89
CA ASP A 448 11.53 7.38 -23.88
C ASP A 448 11.10 7.74 -25.32
N GLN A 449 9.80 7.86 -25.56
CA GLN A 449 9.25 8.18 -26.88
C GLN A 449 8.39 9.45 -26.89
N CYS A 450 8.01 10.00 -25.74
CA CYS A 450 7.13 11.16 -25.69
C CYS A 450 7.88 12.44 -26.11
N SER A 451 7.25 13.26 -26.93
CA SER A 451 7.80 14.57 -27.32
C SER A 451 7.51 15.69 -26.31
N ILE A 452 6.56 15.48 -25.38
CA ILE A 452 6.29 16.41 -24.28
C ILE A 452 7.38 16.27 -23.21
N GLY A 453 7.92 17.39 -22.71
CA GLY A 453 8.82 17.39 -21.55
C GLY A 453 8.21 16.66 -20.36
N TRP A 454 8.95 15.71 -19.79
CA TRP A 454 8.42 14.81 -18.76
C TRP A 454 8.03 15.55 -17.47
N GLU A 455 8.67 16.69 -17.20
CA GLU A 455 8.36 17.58 -16.08
C GLU A 455 6.91 18.07 -16.16
N ARG A 456 6.45 18.46 -17.36
CA ARG A 456 5.07 18.89 -17.62
C ARG A 456 4.08 17.73 -17.50
N ILE A 457 4.51 16.52 -17.87
CA ILE A 457 3.73 15.29 -17.66
C ILE A 457 3.58 14.98 -16.17
N CYS A 458 4.61 15.22 -15.35
CA CYS A 458 4.55 15.00 -13.91
C CYS A 458 3.52 15.91 -13.22
N GLU A 459 3.36 17.14 -13.71
CA GLU A 459 2.40 18.11 -13.16
C GLU A 459 0.96 17.84 -13.58
N ALA A 460 0.71 17.71 -14.90
CA ALA A 460 -0.65 17.64 -15.44
C ALA A 460 -0.71 16.77 -16.72
N PRO A 461 -0.56 15.44 -16.60
CA PRO A 461 -0.32 14.55 -17.74
C PRO A 461 -1.44 14.56 -18.78
N ILE A 462 -2.69 14.49 -18.33
CA ILE A 462 -3.87 14.48 -19.22
C ILE A 462 -4.04 15.84 -19.91
N ARG A 463 -3.88 16.94 -19.17
CA ARG A 463 -3.99 18.29 -19.73
C ARG A 463 -2.91 18.53 -20.78
N ALA A 464 -1.68 18.11 -20.50
CA ALA A 464 -0.57 18.19 -21.43
C ALA A 464 -0.83 17.37 -22.72
N LEU A 465 -1.40 16.17 -22.59
CA LEU A 465 -1.80 15.35 -23.74
C LEU A 465 -2.90 16.02 -24.58
N LEU A 466 -3.97 16.51 -23.95
CA LEU A 466 -5.07 17.18 -24.65
C LEU A 466 -4.63 18.44 -25.42
N GLN A 467 -3.60 19.14 -24.93
CA GLN A 467 -3.04 20.33 -25.58
C GLN A 467 -2.14 19.99 -26.78
N GLN A 468 -1.54 18.79 -26.82
CA GLN A 468 -0.56 18.40 -27.84
C GLN A 468 -1.11 17.39 -28.85
N VAL A 469 -2.21 16.71 -28.51
CA VAL A 469 -2.85 15.67 -29.32
C VAL A 469 -4.30 16.09 -29.60
N PRO A 470 -4.54 16.91 -30.63
CA PRO A 470 -5.88 17.41 -30.96
C PRO A 470 -6.87 16.27 -31.25
N GLU A 471 -6.39 15.11 -31.68
CA GLU A 471 -7.16 13.89 -31.90
C GLU A 471 -7.89 13.40 -30.64
N LEU A 472 -7.45 13.81 -29.44
CA LEU A 472 -8.11 13.49 -28.18
C LEU A 472 -9.25 14.45 -27.80
N SER A 473 -9.64 15.34 -28.71
CA SER A 473 -10.74 16.28 -28.52
C SER A 473 -11.86 16.06 -29.53
N LEU A 474 -13.08 16.42 -29.12
CA LEU A 474 -14.25 16.47 -29.99
C LEU A 474 -14.14 17.64 -30.96
N CYS A 475 -14.55 17.43 -32.22
CA CYS A 475 -14.72 18.53 -33.16
C CYS A 475 -15.97 19.35 -32.83
N GLN A 476 -15.81 20.66 -32.65
CA GLN A 476 -16.91 21.59 -32.35
C GLN A 476 -17.39 22.35 -33.59
N VAL A 477 -16.84 22.06 -34.77
CA VAL A 477 -17.17 22.76 -36.02
C VAL A 477 -18.38 22.08 -36.66
N ALA A 478 -19.51 22.78 -36.68
CA ALA A 478 -20.73 22.30 -37.32
C ALA A 478 -20.52 22.03 -38.82
N GLY A 479 -20.92 20.85 -39.30
CA GLY A 479 -20.75 20.45 -40.70
C GLY A 479 -19.31 20.09 -41.11
N CYS A 480 -18.37 19.98 -40.16
CA CYS A 480 -17.03 19.50 -40.45
C CYS A 480 -17.08 18.03 -40.88
N LYS A 481 -16.64 17.75 -42.11
CA LYS A 481 -16.54 16.38 -42.64
C LYS A 481 -15.17 15.80 -42.28
N GLN A 482 -15.11 14.53 -41.93
CA GLN A 482 -13.84 13.85 -41.61
C GLN A 482 -12.83 13.93 -42.77
N ASP A 483 -13.31 14.04 -44.02
CA ASP A 483 -12.49 14.19 -45.23
C ASP A 483 -11.89 15.60 -45.42
N SER A 484 -12.27 16.57 -44.59
CA SER A 484 -11.76 17.96 -44.66
C SER A 484 -10.38 18.17 -44.02
N GLY A 485 -9.69 17.08 -43.65
CA GLY A 485 -8.36 17.12 -43.01
C GLY A 485 -8.40 17.42 -41.50
N CYS A 486 -9.59 17.40 -40.88
CA CYS A 486 -9.72 17.61 -39.43
C CYS A 486 -9.28 16.35 -38.66
N SER A 487 -8.32 16.51 -37.74
CA SER A 487 -7.78 15.41 -36.93
C SER A 487 -8.61 15.11 -35.67
N ARG A 488 -9.59 15.95 -35.32
CA ARG A 488 -10.45 15.77 -34.13
C ARG A 488 -11.48 14.67 -34.32
N PHE A 489 -12.03 14.16 -33.22
CA PHE A 489 -13.07 13.14 -33.25
C PHE A 489 -14.41 13.72 -33.72
N HIS A 490 -15.10 13.00 -34.59
CA HIS A 490 -16.45 13.31 -35.09
C HIS A 490 -17.37 12.13 -34.72
N PRO A 491 -18.42 12.36 -33.91
CA PRO A 491 -19.43 11.35 -33.60
C PRO A 491 -20.21 10.93 -34.86
N ALA A 492 -20.87 9.78 -34.80
CA ALA A 492 -21.83 9.40 -35.84
C ALA A 492 -23.02 10.37 -35.87
N VAL A 493 -23.73 10.46 -37.01
CA VAL A 493 -24.80 11.45 -37.24
C VAL A 493 -25.91 11.38 -36.19
N GLU A 494 -26.20 10.18 -35.69
CA GLU A 494 -27.26 9.92 -34.70
C GLU A 494 -26.73 9.87 -33.26
N GLU A 495 -25.43 10.06 -33.04
CA GLU A 495 -24.79 9.93 -31.74
C GLU A 495 -24.53 11.29 -31.10
N GLN A 496 -25.19 11.58 -29.98
CA GLN A 496 -24.96 12.81 -29.21
C GLN A 496 -23.81 12.61 -28.22
N VAL A 497 -22.71 13.34 -28.43
CA VAL A 497 -21.51 13.27 -27.57
C VAL A 497 -21.04 14.68 -27.23
N ASP A 498 -21.06 15.02 -25.93
CA ASP A 498 -20.54 16.32 -25.45
C ASP A 498 -19.01 16.36 -25.44
N HIS A 499 -18.37 15.24 -25.05
CA HIS A 499 -16.93 15.12 -24.87
C HIS A 499 -16.43 13.73 -25.32
N LEU A 500 -15.27 13.68 -25.98
CA LEU A 500 -14.64 12.40 -26.32
C LEU A 500 -14.21 11.61 -25.06
N LEU A 501 -13.59 12.30 -24.09
CA LEU A 501 -13.19 11.70 -22.81
C LEU A 501 -14.28 11.93 -21.77
N LEU A 502 -15.13 10.92 -21.56
CA LEU A 502 -16.28 10.99 -20.65
C LEU A 502 -15.86 10.89 -19.17
N ASP A 503 -14.87 10.04 -18.87
CA ASP A 503 -14.32 9.88 -17.52
C ASP A 503 -12.83 9.50 -17.57
N ILE A 504 -12.07 9.86 -16.54
CA ILE A 504 -10.63 9.60 -16.42
C ILE A 504 -10.28 9.24 -14.98
N TRP A 505 -9.82 8.00 -14.76
CA TRP A 505 -9.44 7.48 -13.45
C TRP A 505 -8.16 6.64 -13.47
N GLY A 506 -7.73 6.18 -12.30
CA GLY A 506 -6.61 5.24 -12.19
C GLY A 506 -5.25 5.78 -12.67
N ARG A 507 -5.05 7.10 -12.61
CA ARG A 507 -3.80 7.79 -12.97
C ARG A 507 -2.62 7.24 -12.16
N GLN A 508 -1.60 6.72 -12.83
CA GLN A 508 -0.44 6.09 -12.18
C GLN A 508 0.84 6.31 -12.97
N PHE A 509 1.92 6.58 -12.25
CA PHE A 509 3.29 6.58 -12.75
C PHE A 509 3.94 5.26 -12.39
N GLN A 510 4.65 4.66 -13.33
CA GLN A 510 5.17 3.29 -13.23
C GLN A 510 6.59 3.13 -13.77
N LYS A 511 7.26 2.10 -13.25
CA LYS A 511 8.50 1.55 -13.84
C LYS A 511 8.19 0.87 -15.17
N LEU A 512 9.20 0.69 -16.02
CA LEU A 512 9.05 -0.03 -17.30
C LEU A 512 8.62 -1.51 -17.09
N GLY A 513 9.10 -2.15 -16.03
CA GLY A 513 8.71 -3.51 -15.63
C GLY A 513 7.35 -3.61 -14.91
N GLY A 514 6.64 -2.49 -14.76
CA GLY A 514 5.41 -2.37 -13.98
C GLY A 514 5.66 -2.05 -12.50
N GLY A 515 4.57 -1.73 -11.80
CA GLY A 515 4.61 -1.27 -10.40
C GLY A 515 4.73 0.25 -10.31
N ARG A 516 4.19 0.82 -9.22
CA ARG A 516 4.14 2.28 -9.01
C ARG A 516 5.54 2.84 -8.79
N GLU A 517 5.76 4.05 -9.29
CA GLU A 517 7.00 4.81 -9.13
C GLU A 517 6.70 6.29 -8.91
N GLU A 518 7.66 7.03 -8.35
CA GLU A 518 7.60 8.49 -8.30
C GLU A 518 7.52 9.09 -9.72
N PRO A 519 6.68 10.13 -9.97
CA PRO A 519 6.53 10.71 -11.31
C PRO A 519 7.85 11.08 -12.00
N SER A 520 8.78 11.70 -11.26
CA SER A 520 10.08 12.16 -11.76
C SER A 520 10.99 11.01 -12.23
N GLN A 521 10.87 9.83 -11.60
CA GLN A 521 11.66 8.62 -11.88
C GLN A 521 10.92 7.60 -12.74
N ALA A 522 9.64 7.83 -13.01
CA ALA A 522 8.83 6.93 -13.79
C ALA A 522 9.22 6.92 -15.27
N PHE A 523 9.01 5.76 -15.89
CA PHE A 523 9.20 5.56 -17.32
C PHE A 523 7.87 5.55 -18.08
N VAL A 524 6.77 5.30 -17.39
CA VAL A 524 5.44 5.17 -18.01
C VAL A 524 4.41 5.89 -17.15
N PHE A 525 3.56 6.68 -17.79
CA PHE A 525 2.31 7.18 -17.21
C PHE A 525 1.13 6.39 -17.77
N GLN A 526 0.20 5.98 -16.91
CA GLN A 526 -1.00 5.25 -17.30
C GLN A 526 -2.25 5.88 -16.70
N ALA A 527 -3.34 5.85 -17.45
CA ALA A 527 -4.67 6.20 -16.96
C ALA A 527 -5.72 5.33 -17.66
N TYR A 528 -6.87 5.18 -17.02
CA TYR A 528 -8.07 4.66 -17.67
C TYR A 528 -8.94 5.82 -18.08
N ILE A 529 -9.42 5.76 -19.32
CA ILE A 529 -10.37 6.72 -19.88
C ILE A 529 -11.63 5.97 -20.31
N ARG A 530 -12.79 6.58 -20.16
CA ARG A 530 -14.05 6.13 -20.74
C ARG A 530 -14.35 7.00 -21.96
N VAL A 531 -14.68 6.36 -23.06
CA VAL A 531 -14.99 7.01 -24.35
C VAL A 531 -16.23 6.37 -24.96
N PRO A 532 -16.93 7.06 -25.88
CA PRO A 532 -17.98 6.43 -26.68
C PRO A 532 -17.41 5.24 -27.46
N ALA A 533 -18.21 4.16 -27.61
CA ALA A 533 -17.77 2.95 -28.30
C ALA A 533 -17.38 3.23 -29.77
N SER A 534 -18.07 4.17 -30.41
CA SER A 534 -17.79 4.66 -31.77
C SER A 534 -16.41 5.31 -31.91
N ALA A 535 -15.81 5.78 -30.81
CA ALA A 535 -14.51 6.45 -30.83
C ALA A 535 -13.31 5.49 -30.82
N VAL A 536 -13.51 4.20 -30.56
CA VAL A 536 -12.41 3.22 -30.48
C VAL A 536 -11.58 3.15 -31.78
N PRO A 537 -12.19 3.09 -32.99
CA PRO A 537 -11.44 3.13 -34.25
C PRO A 537 -10.66 4.43 -34.44
N HIS A 538 -11.21 5.56 -33.98
CA HIS A 538 -10.53 6.86 -34.03
C HIS A 538 -9.27 6.86 -33.16
N LEU A 539 -9.38 6.41 -31.90
CA LEU A 539 -8.24 6.32 -30.98
C LEU A 539 -7.13 5.40 -31.50
N HIS A 540 -7.47 4.32 -32.18
CA HIS A 540 -6.48 3.41 -32.77
C HIS A 540 -5.67 4.05 -33.92
N LYS A 541 -6.20 5.08 -34.58
CA LYS A 541 -5.51 5.81 -35.65
C LYS A 541 -4.57 6.90 -35.13
N ILE A 542 -4.62 7.22 -33.83
CA ILE A 542 -3.74 8.23 -33.24
C ILE A 542 -2.30 7.71 -33.24
N THR A 543 -1.39 8.42 -33.90
CA THR A 543 0.01 8.02 -34.09
C THR A 543 1.00 8.91 -33.33
N TYR A 544 0.63 9.32 -32.12
CA TYR A 544 1.49 10.17 -31.28
C TYR A 544 2.66 9.39 -30.64
N PRO A 545 3.91 9.89 -30.72
CA PRO A 545 5.07 9.22 -30.14
C PRO A 545 4.91 8.88 -28.65
N GLY A 546 5.08 7.60 -28.32
CA GLY A 546 5.03 7.09 -26.95
C GLY A 546 3.62 6.90 -26.38
N LEU A 547 2.56 7.29 -27.09
CA LEU A 547 1.16 7.14 -26.65
C LEU A 547 0.53 5.88 -27.23
N PHE A 548 -0.04 5.04 -26.37
CA PHE A 548 -0.68 3.78 -26.75
C PHE A 548 -2.01 3.61 -26.04
N PHE A 549 -2.98 3.03 -26.76
CA PHE A 549 -4.33 2.76 -26.26
C PHE A 549 -4.56 1.26 -26.14
N GLU A 550 -5.29 0.82 -25.13
CA GLU A 550 -5.69 -0.58 -24.94
C GLU A 550 -7.15 -0.67 -24.47
N PRO A 551 -8.08 -1.04 -25.35
CA PRO A 551 -9.45 -1.35 -24.97
C PRO A 551 -9.50 -2.44 -23.90
N ARG A 552 -10.37 -2.23 -22.92
CA ARG A 552 -10.58 -3.10 -21.78
C ARG A 552 -11.96 -3.73 -21.85
N ALA A 553 -12.07 -4.95 -21.33
CA ALA A 553 -13.37 -5.58 -21.17
C ALA A 553 -14.22 -4.80 -20.16
N ALA A 554 -15.54 -4.74 -20.38
CA ALA A 554 -16.49 -3.99 -19.54
C ALA A 554 -16.54 -4.51 -18.09
N ASP A 555 -16.28 -5.80 -17.89
CA ASP A 555 -16.21 -6.47 -16.59
C ASP A 555 -14.88 -6.22 -15.84
N GLY A 556 -13.96 -5.44 -16.42
CA GLY A 556 -12.65 -5.15 -15.84
C GLY A 556 -11.67 -6.33 -15.85
N SER A 557 -12.04 -7.47 -16.45
CA SER A 557 -11.26 -8.73 -16.42
C SER A 557 -9.94 -8.67 -17.20
N GLY A 558 -9.73 -7.64 -18.04
CA GLY A 558 -8.52 -7.53 -18.83
C GLY A 558 -8.69 -6.74 -20.13
N PRO A 559 -7.89 -7.08 -21.16
CA PRO A 559 -8.07 -6.56 -22.51
C PRO A 559 -9.44 -6.93 -23.09
N HIS A 560 -9.95 -6.08 -23.98
CA HIS A 560 -11.23 -6.30 -24.66
C HIS A 560 -11.20 -7.53 -25.57
N ALA A 561 -12.24 -8.38 -25.52
CA ALA A 561 -12.27 -9.67 -26.20
C ALA A 561 -12.25 -9.56 -27.75
N GLY A 562 -12.79 -8.48 -28.32
CA GLY A 562 -12.79 -8.25 -29.77
C GLY A 562 -11.43 -7.90 -30.39
N TYR A 563 -10.37 -7.75 -29.58
CA TYR A 563 -9.04 -7.39 -30.06
C TYR A 563 -7.96 -8.34 -29.54
N ALA A 564 -7.01 -8.65 -30.41
CA ALA A 564 -5.82 -9.43 -30.08
C ALA A 564 -4.54 -8.62 -30.36
N VAL A 565 -3.42 -9.05 -29.78
CA VAL A 565 -2.10 -8.42 -30.03
C VAL A 565 -1.10 -9.47 -30.47
N VAL A 566 -0.58 -9.31 -31.68
CA VAL A 566 0.54 -10.09 -32.19
C VAL A 566 1.83 -9.41 -31.74
N TRP A 567 2.46 -9.95 -30.71
CA TRP A 567 3.74 -9.45 -30.20
C TRP A 567 4.89 -9.81 -31.15
N LEU A 568 5.79 -8.85 -31.39
CA LEU A 568 6.96 -8.95 -32.25
C LEU A 568 8.23 -8.96 -31.38
N PRO A 569 8.78 -10.15 -31.01
CA PRO A 569 9.91 -10.24 -30.11
C PRO A 569 11.18 -9.71 -30.77
N GLY A 570 11.91 -8.88 -30.03
CA GLY A 570 13.15 -8.26 -30.51
C GLY A 570 12.92 -7.08 -31.47
N ALA A 571 11.69 -6.83 -31.91
CA ALA A 571 11.40 -5.75 -32.85
C ALA A 571 11.59 -4.37 -32.19
N THR A 572 12.24 -3.49 -32.93
CA THR A 572 12.34 -2.06 -32.66
C THR A 572 11.03 -1.33 -32.94
N ALA A 573 10.94 -0.07 -32.51
CA ALA A 573 9.77 0.76 -32.79
C ALA A 573 9.56 1.02 -34.29
N GLU A 574 10.62 1.02 -35.09
CA GLU A 574 10.55 1.23 -36.54
C GLU A 574 10.06 -0.03 -37.27
N GLU A 575 10.61 -1.19 -36.92
CA GLU A 575 10.17 -2.48 -37.46
C GLU A 575 8.70 -2.75 -37.12
N ALA A 576 8.27 -2.42 -35.90
CA ALA A 576 6.87 -2.58 -35.52
C ALA A 576 5.93 -1.61 -36.26
N ARG A 577 6.40 -0.39 -36.59
CA ARG A 577 5.66 0.54 -37.47
C ARG A 577 5.62 0.04 -38.91
N HIS A 578 6.70 -0.55 -39.40
CA HIS A 578 6.71 -1.18 -40.72
C HIS A 578 5.71 -2.33 -40.79
N ALA A 579 5.71 -3.22 -39.80
CA ALA A 579 4.74 -4.31 -39.68
C ALA A 579 3.28 -3.82 -39.64
N LEU A 580 3.01 -2.70 -38.96
CA LEU A 580 1.68 -2.06 -38.98
C LEU A 580 1.28 -1.57 -40.38
N ARG A 581 2.24 -1.14 -41.22
CA ARG A 581 1.98 -0.66 -42.58
C ARG A 581 1.88 -1.77 -43.61
N THR A 582 2.54 -2.91 -43.39
CA THR A 582 2.60 -4.02 -44.35
C THR A 582 1.62 -5.15 -44.07
N CYS A 583 1.02 -5.18 -42.89
CA CYS A 583 -0.02 -6.15 -42.55
C CYS A 583 -1.40 -5.50 -42.68
N ASP A 584 -2.17 -5.88 -43.69
CA ASP A 584 -3.50 -5.33 -43.98
C ASP A 584 -4.51 -5.52 -42.83
N LYS A 585 -4.26 -6.49 -41.95
CA LYS A 585 -5.10 -6.80 -40.78
C LYS A 585 -4.70 -6.01 -39.53
N ALA A 586 -3.61 -5.27 -39.57
CA ALA A 586 -3.11 -4.45 -38.49
C ALA A 586 -3.99 -3.20 -38.29
N ILE A 587 -4.34 -2.92 -37.03
CA ILE A 587 -5.18 -1.78 -36.65
C ILE A 587 -4.35 -0.67 -36.00
N ALA A 588 -3.52 -1.04 -35.03
CA ALA A 588 -2.77 -0.09 -34.22
C ALA A 588 -1.48 -0.68 -33.67
N LEU A 589 -0.50 0.19 -33.40
CA LEU A 589 0.71 -0.18 -32.69
C LEU A 589 0.42 -0.33 -31.19
N THR A 590 1.10 -1.28 -30.54
CA THR A 590 1.00 -1.51 -29.09
C THR A 590 2.37 -1.73 -28.47
N ARG A 591 2.49 -1.36 -27.20
CA ARG A 591 3.73 -1.52 -26.42
C ARG A 591 3.45 -1.99 -25.01
N LEU A 592 4.25 -2.96 -24.55
CA LEU A 592 4.26 -3.44 -23.16
C LEU A 592 5.70 -3.56 -22.67
N GLY A 593 6.10 -2.59 -21.83
CA GLY A 593 7.49 -2.48 -21.39
C GLY A 593 8.40 -2.18 -22.58
N SER A 594 9.39 -3.04 -22.84
CA SER A 594 10.25 -2.94 -24.02
C SER A 594 9.71 -3.65 -25.27
N ARG A 595 8.60 -4.38 -25.17
CA ARG A 595 8.08 -5.19 -26.28
C ARG A 595 7.08 -4.40 -27.12
N PHE A 596 7.21 -4.50 -28.44
CA PHE A 596 6.26 -3.98 -29.41
C PHE A 596 5.38 -5.09 -29.98
N GLY A 597 4.16 -4.72 -30.37
CA GLY A 597 3.21 -5.61 -31.00
C GLY A 597 2.23 -4.84 -31.85
N VAL A 598 1.51 -5.57 -32.68
CA VAL A 598 0.47 -5.04 -33.56
C VAL A 598 -0.88 -5.53 -33.08
N ARG A 599 -1.82 -4.61 -32.87
CA ARG A 599 -3.20 -4.95 -32.53
C ARG A 599 -3.99 -5.28 -33.80
N VAL A 600 -4.78 -6.34 -33.72
CA VAL A 600 -5.63 -6.85 -34.79
C VAL A 600 -7.02 -7.16 -34.21
N LYS A 601 -8.02 -7.35 -35.07
CA LYS A 601 -9.30 -7.92 -34.63
C LYS A 601 -9.07 -9.36 -34.20
N GLU A 602 -9.85 -9.82 -33.22
CA GLU A 602 -9.75 -11.20 -32.73
C GLU A 602 -9.96 -12.23 -33.87
N THR A 603 -10.84 -11.91 -34.82
CA THR A 603 -11.14 -12.72 -36.01
C THR A 603 -9.98 -12.82 -37.00
N ASP A 604 -9.08 -11.82 -37.03
CA ASP A 604 -7.95 -11.76 -37.96
C ASP A 604 -6.62 -12.19 -37.30
N GLU A 605 -6.64 -12.60 -36.03
CA GLU A 605 -5.45 -12.90 -35.23
C GLU A 605 -4.55 -13.95 -35.89
N GLU A 606 -5.13 -15.05 -36.33
CA GLU A 606 -4.40 -16.16 -36.94
C GLU A 606 -3.73 -15.76 -38.25
N ILE A 607 -4.47 -15.06 -39.13
CA ILE A 607 -3.98 -14.59 -40.42
C ILE A 607 -2.82 -13.62 -40.20
N ALA A 608 -3.00 -12.63 -39.33
CA ALA A 608 -1.96 -11.66 -39.01
C ALA A 608 -0.74 -12.31 -38.35
N PHE A 609 -0.95 -13.30 -37.47
CA PHE A 609 0.13 -14.02 -36.81
C PHE A 609 0.96 -14.81 -37.83
N ASN A 610 0.32 -15.54 -38.74
CA ASN A 610 1.01 -16.32 -39.77
C ASN A 610 1.80 -15.42 -40.73
N MET A 611 1.28 -14.23 -41.05
CA MET A 611 1.98 -13.24 -41.87
C MET A 611 3.19 -12.63 -41.15
N LEU A 612 3.02 -12.22 -39.89
CA LEU A 612 4.05 -11.53 -39.12
C LEU A 612 5.08 -12.49 -38.50
N ARG A 613 4.72 -13.76 -38.29
CA ARG A 613 5.54 -14.76 -37.57
C ARG A 613 5.49 -16.15 -38.24
N PRO A 614 5.87 -16.26 -39.52
CA PRO A 614 5.70 -17.50 -40.30
C PRO A 614 6.49 -18.70 -39.75
N ALA A 615 7.57 -18.48 -39.01
CA ALA A 615 8.39 -19.54 -38.41
C ALA A 615 7.78 -20.20 -37.15
N HIS A 616 6.62 -19.72 -36.67
CA HIS A 616 5.99 -20.24 -35.45
C HIS A 616 4.56 -20.69 -35.71
N PRO A 617 4.13 -21.83 -35.14
CA PRO A 617 2.73 -22.24 -35.23
C PRO A 617 1.85 -21.33 -34.38
N PHE A 618 0.72 -20.91 -34.93
CA PHE A 618 -0.31 -20.20 -34.18
C PHE A 618 -1.01 -21.16 -33.21
N VAL A 619 -1.20 -20.71 -31.97
CA VAL A 619 -1.88 -21.49 -30.92
C VAL A 619 -2.78 -20.56 -30.12
N LYS A 620 -4.09 -20.63 -30.40
CA LYS A 620 -5.11 -19.83 -29.75
C LYS A 620 -5.48 -20.43 -28.40
N VAL A 621 -4.84 -19.91 -27.35
CA VAL A 621 -5.15 -20.26 -25.95
C VAL A 621 -5.33 -18.97 -25.16
N ARG A 622 -6.53 -18.78 -24.62
CA ARG A 622 -6.85 -17.74 -23.62
C ARG A 622 -6.35 -18.24 -22.26
N ILE A 623 -5.28 -17.62 -21.77
CA ILE A 623 -4.60 -18.07 -20.55
C ILE A 623 -5.42 -17.66 -19.33
N SER A 624 -6.02 -18.63 -18.65
CA SER A 624 -6.69 -18.48 -17.35
C SER A 624 -5.72 -18.74 -16.20
N ALA A 625 -4.73 -19.61 -16.37
CA ALA A 625 -3.72 -19.85 -15.33
C ALA A 625 -2.35 -20.17 -15.94
N LYS A 626 -1.30 -19.90 -15.18
CA LYS A 626 0.07 -20.31 -15.49
C LYS A 626 0.47 -21.49 -14.62
N TYR A 627 1.08 -22.48 -15.26
CA TYR A 627 1.56 -23.69 -14.63
C TYR A 627 3.05 -23.88 -14.94
N LYS A 628 3.77 -24.44 -13.98
CA LYS A 628 5.15 -24.89 -14.11
C LYS A 628 5.16 -26.38 -14.42
N LEU A 629 5.93 -26.77 -15.44
CA LEU A 629 6.20 -28.15 -15.83
C LEU A 629 7.62 -28.51 -15.43
N HIS A 630 7.78 -29.56 -14.63
CA HIS A 630 9.08 -30.05 -14.17
C HIS A 630 8.99 -31.50 -13.65
N PRO A 631 9.99 -32.37 -13.88
CA PRO A 631 11.17 -32.18 -14.74
C PRO A 631 10.84 -32.44 -16.22
N LEU A 632 11.39 -31.61 -17.11
CA LEU A 632 11.40 -31.83 -18.56
C LEU A 632 12.81 -32.23 -19.01
N PRO A 633 12.96 -33.02 -20.10
CA PRO A 633 14.27 -33.36 -20.65
C PRO A 633 15.13 -32.11 -20.92
N PHE A 634 16.42 -32.19 -20.64
CA PHE A 634 17.34 -31.10 -20.97
C PHE A 634 17.29 -30.77 -22.46
N GLY A 635 17.35 -29.48 -22.77
CA GLY A 635 17.21 -29.02 -24.15
C GLY A 635 15.78 -29.06 -24.70
N CYS A 636 14.75 -29.40 -23.90
CA CYS A 636 13.35 -29.31 -24.33
C CYS A 636 13.02 -27.89 -24.82
N GLN A 637 12.81 -27.75 -26.14
CA GLN A 637 12.51 -26.50 -26.81
C GLN A 637 10.99 -26.29 -26.96
N ARG A 638 10.59 -25.05 -27.29
CA ARG A 638 9.19 -24.64 -27.45
C ARG A 638 8.38 -25.55 -28.38
N GLN A 639 8.94 -25.97 -29.51
CA GLN A 639 8.26 -26.84 -30.48
C GLN A 639 8.02 -28.25 -29.93
N ALA A 640 9.00 -28.82 -29.23
CA ALA A 640 8.83 -30.12 -28.57
C ALA A 640 7.75 -30.03 -27.49
N LEU A 641 7.74 -28.95 -26.70
CA LEU A 641 6.73 -28.74 -25.68
C LEU A 641 5.31 -28.58 -26.25
N LEU A 642 5.16 -27.94 -27.41
CA LEU A 642 3.86 -27.88 -28.09
C LEU A 642 3.33 -29.27 -28.48
N LYS A 643 4.20 -30.15 -29.00
CA LYS A 643 3.84 -31.53 -29.32
C LYS A 643 3.43 -32.31 -28.07
N ILE A 644 4.16 -32.12 -26.97
CA ILE A 644 3.85 -32.74 -25.67
C ILE A 644 2.47 -32.28 -25.16
N LEU A 645 2.21 -30.97 -25.18
CA LEU A 645 0.92 -30.41 -24.74
C LEU A 645 -0.26 -30.92 -25.60
N GLN A 646 -0.03 -31.05 -26.92
CA GLN A 646 -1.01 -31.64 -27.83
C GLN A 646 -1.25 -33.13 -27.53
N HIS A 647 -0.20 -33.89 -27.23
CA HIS A 647 -0.32 -35.31 -26.87
C HIS A 647 -1.09 -35.51 -25.56
N TRP A 648 -0.87 -34.64 -24.58
CA TRP A 648 -1.67 -34.62 -23.33
C TRP A 648 -3.09 -34.08 -23.51
N GLN A 649 -3.47 -33.66 -24.73
CA GLN A 649 -4.76 -33.05 -25.03
C GLN A 649 -5.09 -31.86 -24.12
N TRP A 650 -4.07 -31.14 -23.67
CA TRP A 650 -4.24 -30.02 -22.75
C TRP A 650 -4.22 -28.69 -23.50
N SER A 651 -5.27 -27.88 -23.34
CA SER A 651 -5.39 -26.55 -23.95
C SER A 651 -4.45 -25.54 -23.27
N ALA A 652 -3.17 -25.64 -23.59
CA ALA A 652 -2.10 -24.83 -23.05
C ALA A 652 -1.09 -24.42 -24.12
N LYS A 653 -0.37 -23.32 -23.88
CA LYS A 653 0.76 -22.89 -24.73
C LYS A 653 2.00 -22.57 -23.91
N PRO A 654 3.21 -22.88 -24.41
CA PRO A 654 4.46 -22.49 -23.77
C PRO A 654 4.57 -20.97 -23.66
N LEU A 655 5.05 -20.47 -22.51
CA LEU A 655 5.31 -19.05 -22.30
C LEU A 655 6.82 -18.78 -22.31
N GLN A 656 7.53 -19.33 -21.34
CA GLN A 656 8.97 -19.10 -21.17
C GLN A 656 9.62 -20.28 -20.43
N PRO A 657 10.92 -20.52 -20.65
CA PRO A 657 11.68 -21.43 -19.81
C PRO A 657 11.72 -20.91 -18.37
N ASP A 658 11.79 -21.82 -17.40
CA ASP A 658 11.96 -21.53 -15.98
C ASP A 658 13.25 -22.17 -15.45
N LYS A 659 13.64 -21.81 -14.22
CA LYS A 659 14.76 -22.44 -13.53
C LYS A 659 14.48 -23.93 -13.31
N GLY A 660 15.23 -24.77 -14.01
CA GLY A 660 15.28 -26.22 -13.82
C GLY A 660 16.11 -26.64 -12.60
N THR A 661 16.27 -27.95 -12.43
CA THR A 661 17.10 -28.57 -11.39
C THR A 661 18.07 -29.55 -12.05
N ALA A 662 18.89 -30.25 -11.24
CA ALA A 662 19.73 -31.34 -11.72
C ALA A 662 18.92 -32.50 -12.35
N GLU A 663 17.63 -32.60 -12.03
CA GLU A 663 16.72 -33.65 -12.52
C GLU A 663 16.10 -33.30 -13.89
N GLY A 664 16.14 -32.03 -14.30
CA GLY A 664 15.63 -31.63 -15.61
C GLY A 664 15.36 -30.15 -15.78
N ALA A 665 15.10 -29.77 -17.03
CA ALA A 665 14.64 -28.43 -17.39
C ALA A 665 13.25 -28.14 -16.80
N SER A 666 12.87 -26.87 -16.79
CA SER A 666 11.51 -26.48 -16.43
C SER A 666 10.97 -25.41 -17.39
N TRP A 667 9.66 -25.41 -17.56
CA TRP A 667 8.94 -24.48 -18.41
C TRP A 667 7.68 -23.96 -17.74
N ILE A 668 7.37 -22.68 -17.96
CA ILE A 668 6.06 -22.12 -17.66
C ILE A 668 5.17 -22.21 -18.89
N VAL A 669 3.98 -22.79 -18.71
CA VAL A 669 2.90 -22.84 -19.70
C VAL A 669 1.70 -22.04 -19.22
N GLY A 670 0.99 -21.43 -20.16
CA GLY A 670 -0.29 -20.78 -19.90
C GLY A 670 -1.42 -21.63 -20.45
N ALA A 671 -2.37 -22.02 -19.60
CA ALA A 671 -3.49 -22.87 -19.96
C ALA A 671 -4.82 -22.14 -19.83
N SER A 672 -5.81 -22.58 -20.61
CA SER A 672 -7.21 -22.13 -20.52
C SER A 672 -8.02 -22.99 -19.55
N SER A 673 -7.64 -24.26 -19.38
CA SER A 673 -8.27 -25.24 -18.50
C SER A 673 -7.28 -25.78 -17.46
N GLU A 674 -7.81 -26.47 -16.45
CA GLU A 674 -6.97 -27.28 -15.55
C GLU A 674 -6.26 -28.41 -16.32
N PRO A 675 -5.08 -28.87 -15.85
CA PRO A 675 -4.37 -29.97 -16.47
C PRO A 675 -5.16 -31.28 -16.32
N PRO A 676 -5.05 -32.22 -17.28
CA PRO A 676 -5.72 -33.53 -17.20
C PRO A 676 -5.34 -34.33 -15.94
N ALA A 677 -4.08 -34.18 -15.49
CA ALA A 677 -3.57 -34.73 -14.24
C ALA A 677 -2.44 -33.84 -13.70
N LEU A 678 -2.16 -33.94 -12.40
CA LEU A 678 -1.05 -33.21 -11.76
C LEU A 678 0.32 -33.82 -12.05
N ALA A 679 0.37 -35.09 -12.47
CA ALA A 679 1.55 -35.77 -12.97
C ALA A 679 1.22 -36.35 -14.35
N LEU A 680 1.94 -35.90 -15.38
CA LEU A 680 1.69 -36.27 -16.78
C LEU A 680 2.83 -37.14 -17.31
N PRO A 681 2.53 -38.23 -18.03
CA PRO A 681 3.56 -39.14 -18.55
C PRO A 681 4.35 -38.49 -19.69
N LEU A 682 5.66 -38.70 -19.70
CA LEU A 682 6.57 -38.27 -20.77
C LEU A 682 7.64 -39.34 -21.00
N GLY A 683 7.38 -40.25 -21.94
CA GLY A 683 8.23 -41.42 -22.17
C GLY A 683 8.25 -42.33 -20.94
N GLU A 684 9.44 -42.65 -20.42
CA GLU A 684 9.64 -43.43 -19.19
C GLU A 684 9.56 -42.58 -17.91
N SER A 685 9.40 -41.26 -18.04
CA SER A 685 9.41 -40.30 -16.94
C SER A 685 8.03 -39.64 -16.74
N HIS A 686 7.88 -38.90 -15.63
CA HIS A 686 6.68 -38.11 -15.35
C HIS A 686 7.03 -36.64 -15.14
N VAL A 687 6.15 -35.77 -15.61
CA VAL A 687 6.25 -34.31 -15.44
C VAL A 687 5.19 -33.86 -14.45
N ILE A 688 5.61 -33.18 -13.38
CA ILE A 688 4.71 -32.58 -12.41
C ILE A 688 4.25 -31.21 -12.91
N VAL A 689 2.94 -30.99 -12.81
CA VAL A 689 2.27 -29.73 -13.15
C VAL A 689 1.95 -28.98 -11.87
N THR A 690 2.62 -27.84 -11.64
CA THR A 690 2.37 -26.99 -10.47
C THR A 690 1.72 -25.68 -10.90
N LYS A 691 0.55 -25.33 -10.32
CA LYS A 691 -0.10 -24.03 -10.57
C LYS A 691 0.73 -22.90 -9.94
N VAL A 692 1.25 -21.99 -10.76
CA VAL A 692 2.10 -20.87 -10.33
C VAL A 692 1.30 -19.60 -10.12
N GLN A 693 0.36 -19.34 -11.03
CA GLN A 693 -0.41 -18.11 -11.00
C GLN A 693 -1.81 -18.36 -11.57
N ASP A 694 -2.84 -18.01 -10.81
CA ASP A 694 -4.20 -17.90 -11.32
C ASP A 694 -4.39 -16.49 -11.91
N LEU A 695 -4.75 -16.44 -13.19
CA LEU A 695 -5.08 -15.21 -13.93
C LEU A 695 -6.59 -15.12 -14.21
N GLY A 696 -7.33 -16.19 -13.93
CA GLY A 696 -8.66 -16.45 -14.41
C GLY A 696 -9.59 -16.66 -13.24
N ASN A 697 -9.75 -15.63 -12.41
CA ASN A 697 -10.97 -15.35 -11.64
C ASN A 697 -10.83 -14.01 -10.90
N ALA A 698 -10.82 -12.93 -11.68
CA ALA A 698 -11.42 -11.69 -11.22
C ALA A 698 -12.73 -11.50 -12.00
N LYS A 699 -13.64 -12.48 -11.97
CA LYS A 699 -15.05 -12.12 -12.09
C LYS A 699 -15.31 -11.27 -10.87
N SER A 700 -15.22 -9.95 -11.00
CA SER A 700 -15.78 -9.06 -9.99
C SER A 700 -17.25 -9.39 -9.97
N LYS A 701 -17.67 -10.30 -9.08
CA LYS A 701 -19.08 -10.41 -8.76
C LYS A 701 -19.51 -8.97 -8.44
N PRO A 702 -20.55 -8.43 -9.10
CA PRO A 702 -21.03 -7.10 -8.76
C PRO A 702 -21.19 -7.05 -7.23
N PRO A 703 -20.80 -5.95 -6.58
CA PRO A 703 -20.83 -5.90 -5.13
C PRO A 703 -22.24 -6.26 -4.66
N ALA A 704 -22.32 -7.22 -3.73
CA ALA A 704 -23.60 -7.71 -3.21
C ALA A 704 -24.42 -6.58 -2.55
N LEU A 705 -23.76 -5.48 -2.16
CA LEU A 705 -24.31 -4.32 -1.49
C LEU A 705 -23.73 -3.03 -2.07
N TYR A 706 -24.62 -2.09 -2.42
CA TYR A 706 -24.27 -0.68 -2.63
C TYR A 706 -24.82 0.12 -1.46
N ALA A 707 -23.93 0.78 -0.73
CA ALA A 707 -24.25 1.60 0.42
C ALA A 707 -23.15 2.65 0.63
N SER A 708 -23.40 3.64 1.48
CA SER A 708 -22.36 4.63 1.81
C SER A 708 -21.16 3.97 2.51
N SER A 709 -20.02 4.66 2.50
CA SER A 709 -18.84 4.21 3.24
C SER A 709 -19.07 4.12 4.76
N ARG A 710 -20.04 4.86 5.31
CA ARG A 710 -20.43 4.78 6.72
C ARG A 710 -21.15 3.47 6.99
N THR A 711 -22.16 3.15 6.18
CA THR A 711 -22.97 1.93 6.30
C THR A 711 -22.15 0.67 6.04
N ILE A 712 -21.32 0.65 4.99
CA ILE A 712 -20.41 -0.48 4.73
C ILE A 712 -19.43 -0.72 5.89
N LYS A 713 -18.97 0.35 6.56
CA LYS A 713 -18.12 0.20 7.75
C LYS A 713 -18.92 -0.37 8.91
N HIS A 714 -20.13 0.14 9.15
CA HIS A 714 -20.99 -0.34 10.23
C HIS A 714 -21.22 -1.85 10.07
N ILE A 715 -21.71 -2.31 8.92
CA ILE A 715 -21.95 -3.73 8.64
C ILE A 715 -20.70 -4.60 8.89
N ARG A 716 -19.51 -4.10 8.53
CA ARG A 716 -18.24 -4.83 8.78
C ARG A 716 -17.77 -4.86 10.23
N TYR A 717 -18.22 -3.92 11.05
CA TYR A 717 -17.86 -3.83 12.47
C TYR A 717 -18.94 -4.45 13.37
N ASP A 718 -20.19 -4.50 12.88
CA ASP A 718 -21.35 -5.15 13.50
C ASP A 718 -21.35 -6.68 13.29
N ASP A 719 -20.45 -7.20 12.44
CA ASP A 719 -19.87 -8.54 12.63
C ASP A 719 -19.11 -8.55 13.97
N GLY A 720 -19.84 -8.46 15.08
CA GLY A 720 -19.36 -8.83 16.41
C GLY A 720 -18.83 -10.25 16.37
N PRO A 721 -18.06 -10.70 17.37
CA PRO A 721 -17.58 -12.08 17.41
C PRO A 721 -18.80 -13.01 17.44
N THR A 722 -19.24 -13.47 16.27
CA THR A 722 -19.86 -14.78 16.14
C THR A 722 -18.90 -15.72 16.84
N ASP A 723 -19.38 -16.43 17.85
CA ASP A 723 -18.60 -17.42 18.58
C ASP A 723 -17.74 -18.16 17.55
N PRO A 724 -16.40 -18.04 17.61
CA PRO A 724 -15.58 -18.88 16.76
C PRO A 724 -16.01 -20.29 17.10
N ALA A 725 -16.47 -21.05 16.10
CA ALA A 725 -16.76 -22.46 16.23
C ALA A 725 -15.77 -23.05 17.23
N ILE A 726 -16.28 -23.50 18.38
CA ILE A 726 -15.49 -23.96 19.52
C ILE A 726 -14.37 -24.81 18.95
N ASP A 727 -13.13 -24.34 19.12
CA ASP A 727 -11.95 -25.07 18.67
C ASP A 727 -12.06 -26.48 19.28
N PRO A 728 -12.14 -27.56 18.48
CA PRO A 728 -12.29 -28.93 18.98
C PRO A 728 -11.17 -29.35 19.94
N TRP A 729 -10.10 -28.55 20.04
CA TRP A 729 -8.95 -28.78 20.91
C TRP A 729 -8.85 -27.82 22.09
N SER A 730 -9.87 -26.98 22.33
CA SER A 730 -9.93 -26.06 23.47
C SER A 730 -10.09 -26.75 24.83
N ASP A 731 -10.59 -27.99 24.86
CA ASP A 731 -10.76 -28.82 26.07
C ASP A 731 -9.49 -29.58 26.52
N GLY A 732 -8.30 -29.14 26.06
CA GLY A 732 -7.03 -29.61 26.62
C GLY A 732 -6.57 -31.00 26.17
N GLN A 733 -7.19 -31.59 25.14
CA GLN A 733 -6.67 -32.78 24.45
C GLN A 733 -5.88 -32.41 23.18
N ASP A 734 -4.92 -31.49 23.30
CA ASP A 734 -3.97 -31.23 22.21
C ASP A 734 -2.89 -32.34 22.20
N PRO A 735 -2.81 -33.18 21.14
CA PRO A 735 -1.79 -34.23 21.02
C PRO A 735 -0.34 -33.67 20.93
N TRP A 736 -0.17 -32.37 20.70
CA TRP A 736 1.13 -31.68 20.71
C TRP A 736 1.46 -30.95 22.01
N ALA A 737 0.60 -30.97 23.02
CA ALA A 737 0.87 -30.35 24.33
C ALA A 737 2.12 -30.94 25.03
N LYS A 738 2.41 -32.23 24.81
CA LYS A 738 3.59 -32.92 25.36
C LYS A 738 4.92 -32.40 24.77
N ALA A 739 4.91 -31.88 23.54
CA ALA A 739 6.12 -31.34 22.90
C ALA A 739 6.53 -29.96 23.45
N ARG A 740 5.58 -29.20 24.03
CA ARG A 740 5.86 -27.88 24.63
C ARG A 740 6.43 -27.94 26.05
N GLN A 741 6.36 -29.10 26.71
CA GLN A 741 6.90 -29.30 28.06
C GLN A 741 8.41 -29.57 28.09
N GLN A 742 9.07 -29.70 26.94
CA GLN A 742 10.52 -29.98 26.87
C GLN A 742 11.41 -28.72 26.83
N PHE A 743 10.84 -27.52 26.82
CA PHE A 743 11.60 -26.26 26.87
C PHE A 743 11.14 -25.39 28.05
N ALA A 744 11.62 -25.75 29.25
CA ALA A 744 11.50 -24.88 30.42
C ALA A 744 12.59 -23.79 30.39
N PRO A 745 12.26 -22.49 30.61
CA PRO A 745 13.26 -21.46 30.91
C PRO A 745 13.78 -21.59 32.36
N PRO A 746 14.99 -21.09 32.67
CA PRO A 746 15.62 -21.18 33.99
C PRO A 746 14.85 -20.38 35.08
N PRO A 747 15.05 -20.74 36.37
CA PRO A 747 14.18 -20.31 37.47
C PRO A 747 14.34 -18.82 37.83
N GLY A 748 13.21 -18.10 37.99
CA GLY A 748 13.26 -16.74 38.54
C GLY A 748 12.02 -15.85 38.41
N LEU A 749 10.96 -16.22 37.68
CA LEU A 749 9.76 -15.37 37.58
C LEU A 749 8.50 -16.20 37.83
N SER A 750 7.93 -16.00 39.03
CA SER A 750 6.65 -16.57 39.44
C SER A 750 5.50 -15.85 38.72
N LEU A 751 4.84 -16.53 37.80
CA LEU A 751 3.53 -16.10 37.29
C LEU A 751 2.45 -16.68 38.23
N VAL A 752 1.72 -15.80 38.91
CA VAL A 752 0.61 -16.16 39.79
C VAL A 752 -0.48 -16.87 38.98
N LYS A 753 -0.83 -18.08 39.40
CA LYS A 753 -1.96 -18.86 38.87
C LYS A 753 -3.28 -18.24 39.33
N SER A 754 -4.22 -18.03 38.42
CA SER A 754 -5.62 -17.74 38.74
C SER A 754 -6.35 -19.04 39.11
N SER A 755 -6.90 -19.10 40.31
CA SER A 755 -7.83 -20.15 40.75
C SER A 755 -9.29 -19.70 40.58
N GLN A 756 -10.14 -20.69 40.32
CA GLN A 756 -11.58 -20.63 40.09
C GLN A 756 -12.42 -20.18 41.32
N PRO A 757 -13.76 -20.01 41.19
CA PRO A 757 -14.53 -18.90 41.79
C PRO A 757 -15.20 -19.24 43.13
N SER A 758 -15.42 -18.20 43.94
CA SER A 758 -16.43 -18.17 45.02
C SER A 758 -17.10 -16.79 45.01
N PRO A 759 -18.37 -16.67 45.45
CA PRO A 759 -19.20 -15.50 45.17
C PRO A 759 -18.89 -14.37 46.16
N GLY A 760 -18.32 -13.28 45.65
CA GLY A 760 -18.08 -12.05 46.38
C GLY A 760 -18.00 -10.87 45.41
N PRO A 761 -18.40 -9.65 45.82
CA PRO A 761 -18.52 -8.50 44.93
C PRO A 761 -17.17 -8.16 44.30
N SER A 762 -17.21 -7.77 43.03
CA SER A 762 -16.04 -7.65 42.17
C SER A 762 -15.06 -6.58 42.67
N LYS A 763 -13.75 -6.86 42.60
CA LYS A 763 -12.64 -5.94 42.95
C LYS A 763 -12.70 -4.56 42.26
N LEU A 764 -13.52 -4.39 41.22
CA LEU A 764 -13.73 -3.12 40.52
C LEU A 764 -14.62 -2.16 41.32
N GLU A 765 -15.55 -2.64 42.14
CA GLU A 765 -16.40 -1.79 42.98
C GLU A 765 -15.64 -1.26 44.21
N GLN A 766 -14.76 -2.07 44.80
CA GLN A 766 -13.87 -1.62 45.89
C GLN A 766 -12.93 -0.51 45.43
N LEU A 767 -12.29 -0.67 44.26
CA LEU A 767 -11.42 0.36 43.67
C LEU A 767 -12.17 1.65 43.31
N GLY A 768 -13.42 1.55 42.87
CA GLY A 768 -14.27 2.71 42.60
C GLY A 768 -14.64 3.50 43.87
N SER A 769 -14.75 2.82 45.00
CA SER A 769 -15.05 3.45 46.30
C SER A 769 -13.83 4.13 46.92
N GLU A 770 -12.65 3.50 46.84
CA GLU A 770 -11.38 4.08 47.31
C GLU A 770 -11.00 5.35 46.53
N LEU A 771 -11.14 5.33 45.21
CA LEU A 771 -10.81 6.49 44.37
C LEU A 771 -11.72 7.70 44.63
N LYS A 772 -13.00 7.47 44.94
CA LYS A 772 -13.94 8.54 45.32
C LYS A 772 -13.62 9.13 46.69
N GLN A 773 -13.07 8.33 47.59
CA GLN A 773 -12.67 8.77 48.93
C GLN A 773 -11.38 9.58 48.88
N ASP A 774 -10.40 9.15 48.07
CA ASP A 774 -9.15 9.87 47.84
C ASP A 774 -9.38 11.24 47.18
N LEU A 775 -10.26 11.33 46.19
CA LEU A 775 -10.60 12.61 45.53
C LEU A 775 -11.26 13.61 46.49
N ARG A 776 -12.07 13.14 47.44
CA ARG A 776 -12.67 14.02 48.47
C ARG A 776 -11.64 14.51 49.48
N SER A 777 -10.68 13.66 49.87
CA SER A 777 -9.60 14.03 50.78
C SER A 777 -8.67 15.08 50.17
N LEU A 778 -8.36 14.96 48.87
CA LEU A 778 -7.55 15.91 48.11
C LEU A 778 -8.24 17.27 47.99
N MET A 779 -9.56 17.30 47.71
CA MET A 779 -10.32 18.55 47.67
C MET A 779 -10.37 19.25 49.02
N GLN A 780 -10.56 18.52 50.13
CA GLN A 780 -10.56 19.11 51.47
C GLN A 780 -9.19 19.67 51.87
N THR A 781 -8.10 19.02 51.44
CA THR A 781 -6.72 19.45 51.73
C THR A 781 -6.35 20.71 50.95
N GLU A 782 -6.82 20.87 49.69
CA GLU A 782 -6.63 22.09 48.88
C GLU A 782 -7.46 23.28 49.37
N LEU A 783 -8.65 23.02 49.94
CA LEU A 783 -9.48 24.06 50.56
C LEU A 783 -8.92 24.55 51.91
N ALA A 784 -8.30 23.66 52.68
CA ALA A 784 -7.65 24.03 53.95
C ALA A 784 -6.37 24.86 53.73
N SER A 785 -5.55 24.52 52.72
CA SER A 785 -4.29 25.22 52.41
C SER A 785 -4.48 26.63 51.85
N ARG A 786 -5.68 26.97 51.35
CA ARG A 786 -6.04 28.31 50.87
C ARG A 786 -6.39 29.32 51.98
N SER A 787 -6.58 28.86 53.22
CA SER A 787 -7.05 29.71 54.33
C SER A 787 -5.95 30.19 55.28
N ALA A 788 -4.71 29.73 55.13
CA ALA A 788 -3.61 30.08 56.02
C ALA A 788 -2.32 30.39 55.25
N GLY A 789 -2.09 31.66 54.93
CA GLY A 789 -0.79 32.12 54.40
C GLY A 789 -0.90 33.32 53.47
N GLN A 790 -1.04 34.50 54.06
CA GLN A 790 -0.95 35.79 53.39
C GLN A 790 0.53 36.23 53.32
N ASP A 791 0.87 36.91 52.22
CA ASP A 791 2.04 37.74 51.92
C ASP A 791 3.28 37.13 51.21
N SER A 792 3.60 37.83 50.09
CA SER A 792 4.84 37.86 49.29
C SER A 792 5.01 36.93 48.06
N VAL A 793 4.24 37.11 46.97
CA VAL A 793 4.74 36.94 45.57
C VAL A 793 3.84 37.72 44.57
N SER A 794 4.02 39.05 44.39
CA SER A 794 3.12 39.83 43.51
C SER A 794 3.46 39.82 42.01
N SER A 795 4.67 39.44 41.55
CA SER A 795 4.99 39.59 40.10
C SER A 795 4.56 38.41 39.22
N ALA A 796 4.46 37.19 39.76
CA ALA A 796 4.10 36.00 39.00
C ALA A 796 2.58 35.84 38.81
N GLN A 797 1.80 36.38 39.74
CA GLN A 797 0.34 36.40 39.67
C GLN A 797 -0.15 37.47 38.70
N GLU A 798 0.48 38.65 38.66
CA GLU A 798 0.18 39.72 37.69
C GLU A 798 0.44 39.25 36.24
N ALA A 799 1.57 38.60 35.96
CA ALA A 799 1.88 38.09 34.61
C ALA A 799 0.93 36.97 34.14
N ARG A 800 0.30 36.25 35.08
CA ARG A 800 -0.67 35.18 34.79
C ARG A 800 -2.09 35.75 34.63
N LEU A 801 -2.43 36.79 35.39
CA LEU A 801 -3.66 37.58 35.23
C LEU A 801 -3.66 38.36 33.91
N GLU A 802 -2.54 38.97 33.53
CA GLU A 802 -2.41 39.68 32.25
C GLU A 802 -2.55 38.73 31.05
N LYS A 803 -1.97 37.52 31.13
CA LYS A 803 -2.18 36.47 30.12
C LYS A 803 -3.61 35.93 30.09
N LEU A 804 -4.30 35.88 31.22
CA LEU A 804 -5.70 35.46 31.30
C LEU A 804 -6.65 36.56 30.80
N GLU A 805 -6.36 37.84 31.06
CA GLU A 805 -7.12 38.97 30.52
C GLU A 805 -6.93 39.12 29.01
N VAL A 806 -5.71 38.93 28.50
CA VAL A 806 -5.44 38.89 27.06
C VAL A 806 -6.17 37.69 26.43
N GLY A 807 -6.09 36.51 27.07
CA GLY A 807 -6.83 35.33 26.63
C GLY A 807 -8.34 35.52 26.64
N MET A 808 -8.91 36.19 27.65
CA MET A 808 -10.35 36.45 27.77
C MET A 808 -10.83 37.52 26.79
N LYS A 809 -10.04 38.57 26.55
CA LYS A 809 -10.32 39.57 25.50
C LYS A 809 -10.25 38.95 24.10
N GLU A 810 -9.31 38.04 23.87
CA GLU A 810 -9.19 37.34 22.60
C GLU A 810 -10.33 36.32 22.41
N LEU A 811 -10.79 35.67 23.49
CA LEU A 811 -11.96 34.79 23.46
C LEU A 811 -13.27 35.58 23.25
N GLN A 812 -13.40 36.77 23.86
CA GLN A 812 -14.54 37.67 23.60
C GLN A 812 -14.52 38.22 22.16
N GLU A 813 -13.36 38.58 21.62
CA GLU A 813 -13.23 39.04 20.24
C GLU A 813 -13.47 37.90 19.24
N GLN A 814 -13.07 36.66 19.57
CA GLN A 814 -13.44 35.47 18.80
C GLN A 814 -14.94 35.18 18.88
N ASN A 815 -15.57 35.32 20.05
CA ASN A 815 -17.00 35.10 20.20
C ASN A 815 -17.81 36.15 19.43
N ARG A 816 -17.37 37.42 19.43
CA ARG A 816 -17.96 38.50 18.63
C ARG A 816 -17.79 38.27 17.12
N LYS A 817 -16.65 37.72 16.69
CA LYS A 817 -16.42 37.29 15.30
C LYS A 817 -17.29 36.09 14.92
N PHE A 818 -17.52 35.15 15.85
CA PHE A 818 -18.42 34.02 15.65
C PHE A 818 -19.87 34.47 15.52
N GLU A 819 -20.35 35.38 16.37
CA GLU A 819 -21.70 35.96 16.27
C GLU A 819 -21.89 36.75 14.95
N GLY A 820 -20.89 37.53 14.55
CA GLY A 820 -20.89 38.21 13.25
C GLY A 820 -20.90 37.25 12.05
N TRP A 821 -20.19 36.11 12.16
CA TRP A 821 -20.19 35.04 11.16
C TRP A 821 -21.54 34.33 11.07
N PHE A 822 -22.20 34.07 12.20
CA PHE A 822 -23.58 33.52 12.21
C PHE A 822 -24.60 34.51 11.63
N ALA A 823 -24.46 35.80 11.91
CA ALA A 823 -25.33 36.82 11.31
C ALA A 823 -25.13 36.94 9.79
N THR A 824 -23.88 36.89 9.29
CA THR A 824 -23.60 36.91 7.84
C THR A 824 -23.98 35.60 7.15
N PHE A 825 -23.84 34.46 7.82
CA PHE A 825 -24.31 33.18 7.31
C PHE A 825 -25.84 33.14 7.25
N GLY A 826 -26.53 33.61 8.29
CA GLY A 826 -27.99 33.76 8.32
C GLY A 826 -28.52 34.65 7.19
N ASN A 827 -27.88 35.80 6.96
CA ASN A 827 -28.24 36.69 5.85
C ASN A 827 -28.02 36.05 4.48
N ARG A 828 -26.92 35.29 4.27
CA ARG A 828 -26.66 34.56 3.02
C ARG A 828 -27.64 33.41 2.79
N VAL A 829 -28.03 32.69 3.84
CA VAL A 829 -29.03 31.62 3.77
C VAL A 829 -30.41 32.21 3.48
N SER A 830 -30.75 33.37 4.06
CA SER A 830 -31.98 34.08 3.75
C SER A 830 -31.99 34.62 2.31
N GLU A 831 -30.89 35.18 1.82
CA GLU A 831 -30.74 35.61 0.42
C GLU A 831 -30.86 34.42 -0.56
N GLN A 832 -30.25 33.28 -0.24
CA GLN A 832 -30.41 32.05 -1.02
C GLN A 832 -31.85 31.53 -0.98
N ALA A 833 -32.55 31.61 0.15
CA ALA A 833 -33.94 31.20 0.25
C ALA A 833 -34.86 32.10 -0.61
N THR A 834 -34.64 33.42 -0.62
CA THR A 834 -35.38 34.34 -1.51
C THR A 834 -35.03 34.13 -2.99
N THR A 835 -33.79 33.76 -3.31
CA THR A 835 -33.38 33.42 -4.68
C THR A 835 -34.05 32.13 -5.15
N ILE A 836 -34.12 31.11 -4.29
CA ILE A 836 -34.79 29.83 -4.57
C ILE A 836 -36.29 30.03 -4.76
N GLN A 837 -36.93 30.88 -3.93
CA GLN A 837 -38.35 31.24 -4.12
C GLN A 837 -38.58 31.99 -5.44
N GLY A 838 -37.66 32.87 -5.84
CA GLY A 838 -37.70 33.54 -7.15
C GLY A 838 -37.60 32.56 -8.33
N VAL A 839 -36.70 31.56 -8.23
CA VAL A 839 -36.57 30.49 -9.24
C VAL A 839 -37.82 29.62 -9.28
N GLN A 840 -38.43 29.32 -8.13
CA GLN A 840 -39.66 28.53 -8.05
C GLN A 840 -40.86 29.27 -8.66
N HIS A 841 -40.98 30.59 -8.45
CA HIS A 841 -41.99 31.42 -9.10
C HIS A 841 -41.76 31.52 -10.61
N THR A 842 -40.50 31.62 -11.05
CA THR A 842 -40.14 31.65 -12.48
C THR A 842 -40.47 30.32 -13.16
N LEU A 843 -40.21 29.18 -12.50
CA LEU A 843 -40.58 27.85 -12.99
C LEU A 843 -42.10 27.65 -13.07
N GLN A 844 -42.86 28.16 -12.10
CA GLN A 844 -44.32 28.14 -12.16
C GLN A 844 -44.88 29.01 -13.29
N SER A 845 -44.31 30.20 -13.51
CA SER A 845 -44.66 31.05 -14.66
C SER A 845 -44.36 30.36 -15.99
N GLN A 846 -43.17 29.77 -16.14
CA GLN A 846 -42.80 29.06 -17.36
C GLN A 846 -43.67 27.82 -17.59
N SER A 847 -44.06 27.10 -16.54
CA SER A 847 -44.99 25.98 -16.64
C SER A 847 -46.38 26.45 -17.11
N GLN A 848 -46.88 27.58 -16.62
CA GLN A 848 -48.15 28.16 -17.06
C GLN A 848 -48.08 28.66 -18.52
N ASP A 849 -46.96 29.26 -18.94
CA ASP A 849 -46.75 29.70 -20.32
C ASP A 849 -46.62 28.51 -21.28
N ILE A 850 -45.98 27.42 -20.87
CA ILE A 850 -45.95 26.16 -21.64
C ILE A 850 -47.36 25.58 -21.79
N HIS A 851 -48.17 25.62 -20.73
CA HIS A 851 -49.57 25.17 -20.82
C HIS A 851 -50.41 26.05 -21.76
N ARG A 852 -50.21 27.36 -21.76
CA ARG A 852 -50.88 28.28 -22.70
C ARG A 852 -50.44 28.08 -24.14
N LEU A 853 -49.13 27.92 -24.38
CA LEU A 853 -48.61 27.61 -25.71
C LEU A 853 -49.14 26.28 -26.22
N ARG A 854 -49.27 25.28 -25.36
CA ARG A 854 -49.89 24.00 -25.72
C ARG A 854 -51.36 24.17 -26.09
N SER A 855 -52.15 24.92 -25.32
CA SER A 855 -53.56 25.17 -25.66
C SER A 855 -53.73 25.97 -26.93
N ASP A 856 -52.85 26.95 -27.19
CA ASP A 856 -52.88 27.76 -28.41
C ASP A 856 -52.51 26.92 -29.64
N VAL A 857 -51.54 26.02 -29.51
CA VAL A 857 -51.19 25.06 -30.58
C VAL A 857 -52.34 24.08 -30.81
N GLU A 858 -52.97 23.53 -29.77
CA GLU A 858 -54.11 22.61 -29.89
C GLU A 858 -55.32 23.30 -30.55
N MET A 859 -55.61 24.57 -30.20
CA MET A 859 -56.67 25.35 -30.86
C MET A 859 -56.32 25.73 -32.30
N THR A 860 -55.08 26.09 -32.60
CA THR A 860 -54.65 26.46 -33.96
C THR A 860 -54.68 25.26 -34.89
N VAL A 861 -54.21 24.10 -34.41
CA VAL A 861 -54.28 22.83 -35.14
C VAL A 861 -55.73 22.40 -35.31
N GLY A 862 -56.57 22.51 -34.27
CA GLY A 862 -58.00 22.20 -34.34
C GLY A 862 -58.74 23.06 -35.37
N ASN A 863 -58.50 24.36 -35.39
CA ASN A 863 -59.09 25.28 -36.35
C ASN A 863 -58.60 25.01 -37.78
N ALA A 864 -57.30 24.75 -37.98
CA ALA A 864 -56.75 24.42 -39.28
C ALA A 864 -57.32 23.10 -39.84
N VAL A 865 -57.47 22.07 -38.99
CA VAL A 865 -58.08 20.79 -39.37
C VAL A 865 -59.57 20.96 -39.69
N GLY A 866 -60.30 21.74 -38.89
CA GLY A 866 -61.72 22.04 -39.15
C GLY A 866 -61.93 22.81 -40.45
N GLN A 867 -61.04 23.75 -40.77
CA GLN A 867 -61.08 24.55 -42.00
C GLN A 867 -60.74 23.71 -43.23
N LEU A 868 -59.73 22.83 -43.14
CA LEU A 868 -59.42 21.84 -44.18
C LEU A 868 -60.58 20.86 -44.41
N GLN A 869 -61.26 20.43 -43.35
CA GLN A 869 -62.42 19.54 -43.46
C GLN A 869 -63.62 20.24 -44.10
N ALA A 870 -63.85 21.52 -43.80
CA ALA A 870 -64.88 22.34 -44.43
C ALA A 870 -64.59 22.56 -45.92
N ASP A 871 -63.35 22.94 -46.27
CA ASP A 871 -62.93 23.13 -47.67
C ASP A 871 -63.03 21.83 -48.48
N MET A 872 -62.62 20.70 -47.90
CA MET A 872 -62.74 19.39 -48.56
C MET A 872 -64.20 18.99 -48.78
N THR A 873 -65.08 19.28 -47.80
CA THR A 873 -66.52 19.01 -47.93
C THR A 873 -67.16 19.91 -48.99
N GLN A 874 -66.75 21.19 -49.04
CA GLN A 874 -67.25 22.14 -50.02
C GLN A 874 -66.79 21.78 -51.43
N GLN A 875 -65.52 21.35 -51.61
CA GLN A 875 -65.02 20.81 -52.89
C GLN A 875 -65.78 19.56 -53.34
N LEU A 876 -66.01 18.59 -52.44
CA LEU A 876 -66.79 17.40 -52.75
C LEU A 876 -68.22 17.74 -53.16
N SER A 877 -68.85 18.70 -52.47
CA SER A 877 -70.21 19.15 -52.81
C SER A 877 -70.28 19.86 -54.16
N ALA A 878 -69.29 20.70 -54.49
CA ALA A 878 -69.20 21.39 -55.78
C ALA A 878 -68.94 20.41 -56.93
N GLN A 879 -68.11 19.38 -56.68
CA GLN A 879 -67.82 18.34 -57.64
C GLN A 879 -69.04 17.44 -57.91
N LEU A 880 -69.82 17.12 -56.87
CA LEU A 880 -71.10 16.40 -57.00
C LEU A 880 -72.16 17.24 -57.73
N ALA A 881 -72.25 18.54 -57.45
CA ALA A 881 -73.16 19.45 -58.13
C ALA A 881 -72.82 19.57 -59.64
N GLY A 882 -71.53 19.71 -59.97
CA GLY A 882 -71.08 19.73 -61.37
C GLY A 882 -71.31 18.41 -62.10
N GLN A 883 -71.19 17.27 -61.42
CA GLN A 883 -71.56 15.96 -61.98
C GLN A 883 -73.07 15.84 -62.21
N LEU A 884 -73.90 16.37 -61.30
CA LEU A 884 -75.36 16.41 -61.47
C LEU A 884 -75.79 17.32 -62.63
N GLU A 885 -75.15 18.47 -62.82
CA GLU A 885 -75.39 19.34 -63.99
C GLU A 885 -74.96 18.67 -65.29
N GLN A 886 -73.82 17.97 -65.31
CA GLN A 886 -73.41 17.18 -66.48
C GLN A 886 -74.40 16.04 -66.79
N ILE A 887 -74.93 15.38 -65.76
CA ILE A 887 -75.96 14.35 -65.92
C ILE A 887 -77.26 14.97 -66.44
N GLN A 888 -77.70 16.11 -65.92
CA GLN A 888 -78.89 16.82 -66.42
C GLN A 888 -78.73 17.31 -67.86
N ALA A 889 -77.55 17.79 -68.25
CA ALA A 889 -77.23 18.17 -69.63
C ALA A 889 -77.27 16.96 -70.58
N LEU A 890 -76.78 15.80 -70.15
CA LEU A 890 -76.86 14.54 -70.90
C LEU A 890 -78.31 14.02 -71.06
N PHE A 891 -79.21 14.36 -70.14
CA PHE A 891 -80.64 14.02 -70.25
C PHE A 891 -81.45 15.05 -71.03
N ALA A 892 -81.01 16.32 -71.11
CA ALA A 892 -81.66 17.36 -71.91
C ALA A 892 -81.47 17.15 -73.43
N ASP A 893 -80.42 16.44 -73.86
CA ASP A 893 -80.14 16.17 -75.27
C ASP A 893 -80.92 14.98 -75.89
N LYS A 894 -81.82 14.34 -75.13
CA LYS A 894 -82.76 13.36 -75.70
C LYS A 894 -84.06 14.03 -76.11
N LYS A 895 -84.09 14.55 -77.34
CA LYS A 895 -85.35 14.82 -78.05
C LYS A 895 -86.18 13.53 -78.15
N PRO A 896 -87.51 13.58 -77.88
CA PRO A 896 -88.40 12.46 -78.12
C PRO A 896 -88.54 12.18 -79.62
N ARG A 897 -88.46 10.90 -80.00
CA ARG A 897 -89.00 10.40 -81.28
C ARG A 897 -90.51 10.62 -81.27
N THR A 898 -91.00 11.50 -82.13
CA THR A 898 -92.39 11.51 -82.59
C THR A 898 -92.44 10.88 -83.97
N SER A 899 -93.26 9.82 -84.11
CA SER A 899 -93.75 9.19 -85.35
C SER A 899 -92.74 8.83 -86.43
#